data_AF-A0A9E4RPQ4-F1
#
_entry.id   AF-A0A9E4RPQ4-F1
#
_cell.length_a   1.000
_cell.length_b   1.000
_cell.length_c   1.000
_cell.angle_alpha   90.00
_cell.angle_beta   90.00
_cell.angle_gamma   90.00
#
_symmetry.space_group_name_H-M   'P 1'
#
loop_
_entity.id
_entity.type
_entity.pdbx_description
1 polymer ?
#
loop_
_entity_poly.entity_id
_entity_poly.type
_entity_poly.pdbx_seq_one_letter_code
_entity_poly.pdbx_strand_id
1 'polypeptide(L)'
;RTYFTFMPSLLDHITVLQENGGRLPLWHAVNAPGEPLTMEAIVPAKDAAAFGVGVGDTITAVPHWQDRTPYVNVVITGLFERNDPEAEFWHMDDQLVRNATSGGSFRSVPLFISDAAFFNVLGQAFTDMDSSYIWLLQVDTDKINASNTTLVRRQMNAMQRRLANTLFSFRQITELDDALAEYDRRLFFSKIPMFIIMVLIAVVILYYVVTLSSLLVEQQRGEIAMLRSRGATSAQILTVFVLEGATISGVAILVSPLLAATVISLLGLTPAFSGLSDAGRLTVHISTGAYLMAALGGLLSFAALMIPAVQASRVGVTRHRQEAARPDAQPFFQRFYLDVMLLVVSIFLFRQLTQQGSIVATGIFGEVAINQVLLAVPAVILVAFALVMLRLFPLAIRFISGDSPSLMHLVVGFVVAVQLVSVTFNGALSGAGFGWAFGTLAIAVLGGLYWATERANVRSYRIVGLAAQTLLVAVLVLVGWDLPTLDFLSFSIGRVAVSPALAAGVMLVSVTTEGGGVFVPFPLGAAFLLVSAFARRAPIGYSMGMWQMARNPTHYARMSLLLILMSGLGIFAASFGGTLERSFQEQARYATGADIRLEGLVLNNLGDSRPLVDSYKIMPGVGEVSPVLRAFGTDLSRLIGESYTMIALDGPVVKDIGWFRPDFSNDPMGELLTSLDHPRPPRGLAIPDDAVGLGVRVIADRPHSTVAVTLRVRDVNGRYYSYVLGLLNTTQWQAMERPLERSARFGRQRPLQPEPPLTLVSMTIHDTDGRSRLRSGSVTIDEIWSRDASGAVTPIETFDDITTWAVLRGARQSITDVLQESVVGYNGDSGSALFVWSEGSPLTGRGIFHGPEANPLPVLASSSFLKKTGHKVGQEFQVSVSGHRVPIRIVNEIDYFPTLDTINKSYLISDLDSIVRYTNLETTSAEVKPNELWMSTTSSGAERQELVRMLQDTDEPFHILRVHDRVQVLSASQVDPLVQAGWRALLFMAFGAVLILSCLGFLVHAYVSFRDREMQFGLMRTIGFSMRQLVMLVWVEQALVIIVGMAMGFEMGRRLGSIIMPFLSHNDRGTQVLPPFVLEINWGTLAITYGFMISVFTLIIIGMIWFIRRISLQRILRLGEL
;
A
#
# COMPACT_ATOMS: atom_id res chain seq x y z
N ARG A 1 -14.81 -4.70 -47.15
CA ARG A 1 -16.21 -4.38 -46.76
C ARG A 1 -16.39 -2.87 -46.90
N THR A 2 -17.62 -2.38 -46.89
CA THR A 2 -17.89 -0.94 -47.00
C THR A 2 -19.07 -0.53 -46.14
N TYR A 3 -19.16 0.74 -45.80
CA TYR A 3 -20.32 1.33 -45.16
C TYR A 3 -20.55 2.74 -45.71
N PHE A 4 -21.81 3.17 -45.70
CA PHE A 4 -22.20 4.52 -46.09
C PHE A 4 -22.27 5.39 -44.85
N THR A 5 -21.73 6.60 -44.93
CA THR A 5 -21.80 7.58 -43.84
C THR A 5 -22.08 8.96 -44.40
N PHE A 6 -22.83 9.73 -43.62
CA PHE A 6 -23.05 11.15 -43.84
C PHE A 6 -22.73 11.87 -42.53
N MET A 7 -21.87 12.89 -42.61
CA MET A 7 -21.53 13.76 -41.48
C MET A 7 -21.87 15.21 -41.83
N PRO A 8 -22.71 15.89 -41.03
CA PRO A 8 -22.93 17.32 -41.19
C PRO A 8 -21.61 18.10 -41.11
N SER A 9 -21.46 19.18 -41.88
CA SER A 9 -20.26 20.03 -41.90
C SER A 9 -18.94 19.33 -42.27
N LEU A 10 -18.98 18.14 -42.87
CA LEU A 10 -17.79 17.41 -43.33
C LEU A 10 -16.84 18.29 -44.16
N LEU A 11 -17.40 19.15 -45.04
CA LEU A 11 -16.64 20.02 -45.94
C LEU A 11 -15.74 21.03 -45.21
N ASP A 12 -16.10 21.41 -43.99
CA ASP A 12 -15.31 22.35 -43.18
C ASP A 12 -14.03 21.68 -42.61
N HIS A 13 -14.02 20.35 -42.56
CA HIS A 13 -12.97 19.54 -41.91
C HIS A 13 -12.10 18.73 -42.88
N ILE A 14 -12.37 18.81 -44.19
CA ILE A 14 -11.64 18.06 -45.22
C ILE A 14 -11.08 18.98 -46.30
N THR A 15 -10.02 18.51 -46.96
CA THR A 15 -9.55 19.04 -48.24
C THR A 15 -9.70 17.94 -49.28
N VAL A 16 -10.56 18.18 -50.28
CA VAL A 16 -10.71 17.24 -51.41
C VAL A 16 -9.52 17.41 -52.35
N LEU A 17 -8.80 16.33 -52.58
CA LEU A 17 -7.65 16.28 -53.48
C LEU A 17 -8.15 16.43 -54.92
N GLN A 18 -7.71 17.49 -55.60
CA GLN A 18 -8.09 17.75 -57.00
C GLN A 18 -7.21 17.01 -58.01
N GLU A 19 -6.15 16.33 -57.58
CA GLU A 19 -5.36 15.46 -58.43
C GLU A 19 -6.26 14.36 -59.05
N ASN A 20 -6.22 14.20 -60.37
CA ASN A 20 -7.07 13.29 -61.16
C ASN A 20 -8.58 13.64 -61.23
N GLY A 21 -8.99 14.90 -61.02
CA GLY A 21 -10.36 15.35 -61.28
C GLY A 21 -11.35 15.14 -60.14
N GLY A 22 -10.86 15.05 -58.90
CA GLY A 22 -11.68 14.86 -57.70
C GLY A 22 -12.74 15.96 -57.51
N ARG A 23 -13.98 15.55 -57.26
CA ARG A 23 -15.13 16.42 -56.99
C ARG A 23 -16.04 15.86 -55.89
N LEU A 24 -16.91 16.71 -55.35
CA LEU A 24 -17.93 16.28 -54.40
C LEU A 24 -18.98 15.37 -55.06
N PRO A 25 -19.59 14.44 -54.30
CA PRO A 25 -20.59 13.52 -54.81
C PRO A 25 -21.92 14.24 -55.05
N LEU A 26 -22.67 13.80 -56.06
CA LEU A 26 -24.01 14.30 -56.33
C LEU A 26 -25.00 13.91 -55.22
N TRP A 27 -26.06 14.70 -55.09
CA TRP A 27 -27.12 14.50 -54.09
C TRP A 27 -28.27 13.60 -54.54
N HIS A 28 -28.24 13.12 -55.79
CA HIS A 28 -29.22 12.22 -56.38
C HIS A 28 -28.53 11.00 -57.02
N ALA A 29 -29.29 9.95 -57.35
CA ALA A 29 -28.78 8.80 -58.10
C ALA A 29 -28.29 9.23 -59.49
N VAL A 30 -27.22 8.60 -59.98
CA VAL A 30 -26.61 8.92 -61.28
C VAL A 30 -27.41 8.30 -62.44
N ASN A 31 -28.14 7.23 -62.17
CA ASN A 31 -28.83 6.40 -63.15
C ASN A 31 -30.35 6.66 -63.20
N ALA A 32 -30.99 6.32 -64.32
CA ALA A 32 -32.42 6.50 -64.53
C ALA A 32 -33.27 5.42 -63.80
N PRO A 33 -34.56 5.68 -63.49
CA PRO A 33 -35.44 4.69 -62.86
C PRO A 33 -35.54 3.40 -63.70
N GLY A 34 -35.10 2.26 -63.14
CA GLY A 34 -35.09 0.95 -63.81
C GLY A 34 -33.70 0.36 -64.10
N GLU A 35 -32.62 1.13 -63.92
CA GLU A 35 -31.22 0.66 -63.97
C GLU A 35 -30.67 0.30 -62.57
N PRO A 36 -29.58 -0.48 -62.45
CA PRO A 36 -28.94 -0.77 -61.17
C PRO A 36 -28.51 0.51 -60.46
N LEU A 37 -28.96 0.70 -59.22
CA LEU A 37 -28.73 1.92 -58.44
C LEU A 37 -27.25 2.27 -58.43
N THR A 38 -26.94 3.48 -58.91
CA THR A 38 -25.58 4.00 -58.99
C THR A 38 -25.51 5.35 -58.29
N MET A 39 -24.56 5.49 -57.38
CA MET A 39 -24.36 6.69 -56.56
C MET A 39 -22.90 7.11 -56.54
N GLU A 40 -22.63 8.30 -56.03
CA GLU A 40 -21.29 8.85 -55.92
C GLU A 40 -20.89 8.98 -54.47
N ALA A 41 -19.61 8.74 -54.18
CA ALA A 41 -19.06 8.92 -52.84
C ALA A 41 -17.63 9.48 -52.92
N ILE A 42 -17.22 10.14 -51.84
CA ILE A 42 -15.82 10.50 -51.60
C ILE A 42 -15.24 9.61 -50.50
N VAL A 43 -13.94 9.35 -50.57
CA VAL A 43 -13.24 8.42 -49.68
C VAL A 43 -11.98 9.08 -49.11
N PRO A 44 -11.62 8.85 -47.83
CA PRO A 44 -10.35 9.31 -47.29
C PRO A 44 -9.16 8.75 -48.08
N ALA A 45 -8.20 9.60 -48.43
CA ALA A 45 -7.05 9.21 -49.26
C ALA A 45 -6.25 8.03 -48.66
N LYS A 46 -6.12 7.99 -47.32
CA LYS A 46 -5.45 6.90 -46.59
C LYS A 46 -6.17 5.56 -46.73
N ASP A 47 -7.51 5.56 -46.65
CA ASP A 47 -8.33 4.36 -46.81
C ASP A 47 -8.31 3.91 -48.28
N ALA A 48 -8.42 4.85 -49.22
CA ALA A 48 -8.34 4.58 -50.66
C ALA A 48 -7.01 3.90 -51.06
N ALA A 49 -5.88 4.40 -50.55
CA ALA A 49 -4.56 3.80 -50.76
C ALA A 49 -4.44 2.38 -50.15
N ALA A 50 -5.02 2.15 -48.96
CA ALA A 50 -4.99 0.85 -48.30
C ALA A 50 -5.80 -0.23 -49.05
N PHE A 51 -6.81 0.17 -49.83
CA PHE A 51 -7.67 -0.72 -50.60
C PHE A 51 -7.40 -0.72 -52.10
N GLY A 52 -6.47 0.13 -52.58
CA GLY A 52 -6.14 0.24 -54.00
C GLY A 52 -7.27 0.80 -54.86
N VAL A 53 -8.07 1.74 -54.33
CA VAL A 53 -9.20 2.37 -55.04
C VAL A 53 -8.87 3.83 -55.34
N GLY A 54 -9.15 4.30 -56.54
CA GLY A 54 -8.91 5.68 -57.01
C GLY A 54 -10.17 6.41 -57.47
N VAL A 55 -10.00 7.68 -57.85
CA VAL A 55 -11.07 8.49 -58.46
C VAL A 55 -11.46 7.90 -59.82
N GLY A 56 -12.77 7.69 -60.04
CA GLY A 56 -13.34 7.07 -61.23
C GLY A 56 -13.64 5.57 -61.08
N ASP A 57 -13.09 4.91 -60.06
CA ASP A 57 -13.37 3.50 -59.79
C ASP A 57 -14.81 3.31 -59.29
N THR A 58 -15.40 2.17 -59.63
CA THR A 58 -16.75 1.78 -59.19
C THR A 58 -16.67 0.62 -58.20
N ILE A 59 -17.17 0.83 -56.99
CA ILE A 59 -17.30 -0.20 -55.95
C ILE A 59 -18.74 -0.69 -55.92
N THR A 60 -18.96 -2.01 -56.00
CA THR A 60 -20.29 -2.60 -55.78
C THR A 60 -20.45 -2.95 -54.29
N ALA A 61 -21.41 -2.32 -53.62
CA ALA A 61 -21.79 -2.63 -52.25
C ALA A 61 -23.01 -3.56 -52.24
N VAL A 62 -22.86 -4.73 -51.64
CA VAL A 62 -23.92 -5.74 -51.51
C VAL A 62 -24.35 -5.80 -50.04
N PRO A 63 -25.65 -5.63 -49.72
CA PRO A 63 -26.14 -5.77 -48.36
C PRO A 63 -25.92 -7.21 -47.86
N HIS A 64 -25.65 -7.36 -46.57
CA HIS A 64 -25.53 -8.68 -45.95
C HIS A 64 -26.90 -9.26 -45.52
N TRP A 65 -27.96 -8.47 -45.67
CA TRP A 65 -29.36 -8.85 -45.50
C TRP A 65 -30.05 -9.03 -46.86
N GLN A 66 -31.25 -9.60 -46.86
CA GLN A 66 -32.09 -9.64 -48.06
C GLN A 66 -32.88 -8.34 -48.15
N ASP A 67 -32.79 -7.65 -49.29
CA ASP A 67 -33.53 -6.42 -49.58
C ASP A 67 -34.11 -6.50 -50.99
N ARG A 68 -35.04 -5.60 -51.34
CA ARG A 68 -35.59 -5.51 -52.71
C ARG A 68 -34.53 -5.09 -53.72
N THR A 69 -33.59 -4.23 -53.30
CA THR A 69 -32.45 -3.82 -54.10
C THR A 69 -31.25 -4.73 -53.78
N PRO A 70 -30.73 -5.52 -54.73
CA PRO A 70 -29.71 -6.55 -54.41
C PRO A 70 -28.31 -5.99 -54.22
N TYR A 71 -27.99 -4.80 -54.75
CA TYR A 71 -26.69 -4.13 -54.62
C TYR A 71 -26.78 -2.67 -55.07
N VAL A 72 -25.78 -1.87 -54.73
CA VAL A 72 -25.59 -0.50 -55.21
C VAL A 72 -24.17 -0.32 -55.76
N ASN A 73 -24.05 0.33 -56.90
CA ASN A 73 -22.77 0.72 -57.49
C ASN A 73 -22.38 2.11 -56.99
N VAL A 74 -21.14 2.28 -56.57
CA VAL A 74 -20.64 3.52 -55.98
C VAL A 74 -19.42 3.98 -56.76
N VAL A 75 -19.56 5.08 -57.48
CA VAL A 75 -18.46 5.72 -58.21
C VAL A 75 -17.70 6.62 -57.24
N ILE A 76 -16.40 6.40 -57.10
CA ILE A 76 -15.55 7.26 -56.26
C ILE A 76 -15.24 8.54 -57.04
N THR A 77 -15.83 9.65 -56.63
CA THR A 77 -15.70 10.92 -57.36
C THR A 77 -14.60 11.82 -56.83
N GLY A 78 -14.06 11.55 -55.64
CA GLY A 78 -12.98 12.32 -55.05
C GLY A 78 -12.34 11.62 -53.85
N LEU A 79 -11.06 11.92 -53.63
CA LEU A 79 -10.34 11.54 -52.42
C LEU A 79 -10.15 12.76 -51.55
N PHE A 80 -10.17 12.61 -50.23
CA PHE A 80 -9.95 13.75 -49.33
C PHE A 80 -8.96 13.44 -48.22
N GLU A 81 -8.29 14.49 -47.74
CA GLU A 81 -7.48 14.48 -46.53
C GLU A 81 -8.19 15.25 -45.42
N ARG A 82 -7.93 14.86 -44.17
CA ARG A 82 -8.44 15.56 -42.98
C ARG A 82 -7.59 16.82 -42.78
N ASN A 83 -8.23 17.99 -42.67
CA ASN A 83 -7.52 19.27 -42.45
C ASN A 83 -6.76 19.27 -41.12
N ASP A 84 -7.42 18.75 -40.08
CA ASP A 84 -6.85 18.49 -38.76
C ASP A 84 -7.30 17.08 -38.33
N PRO A 85 -6.42 16.07 -38.41
CA PRO A 85 -6.75 14.70 -38.01
C PRO A 85 -7.12 14.53 -36.54
N GLU A 86 -6.65 15.44 -35.66
CA GLU A 86 -6.86 15.41 -34.22
C GLU A 86 -8.08 16.24 -33.77
N ALA A 87 -8.78 16.87 -34.72
CA ALA A 87 -9.98 17.64 -34.41
C ALA A 87 -11.07 16.76 -33.79
N GLU A 88 -11.76 17.29 -32.77
CA GLU A 88 -12.83 16.60 -32.03
C GLU A 88 -13.93 16.03 -32.95
N PHE A 89 -14.16 16.68 -34.10
CA PHE A 89 -15.06 16.23 -35.15
C PHE A 89 -14.80 14.77 -35.60
N TRP A 90 -13.53 14.37 -35.73
CA TRP A 90 -13.14 13.04 -36.21
C TRP A 90 -13.23 11.95 -35.14
N HIS A 91 -13.31 12.34 -33.87
CA HIS A 91 -13.43 11.39 -32.75
C HIS A 91 -14.64 10.47 -32.93
N MET A 92 -15.77 11.00 -33.44
CA MET A 92 -16.96 10.22 -33.72
C MET A 92 -16.76 9.16 -34.82
N ASP A 93 -16.07 9.51 -35.91
CA ASP A 93 -15.77 8.55 -37.00
C ASP A 93 -14.84 7.44 -36.50
N ASP A 94 -13.76 7.83 -35.82
CA ASP A 94 -12.70 6.91 -35.41
C ASP A 94 -13.13 5.98 -34.27
N GLN A 95 -13.83 6.49 -33.26
CA GLN A 95 -14.22 5.72 -32.08
C GLN A 95 -15.56 5.00 -32.22
N LEU A 96 -16.52 5.58 -32.95
CA LEU A 96 -17.91 5.10 -32.94
C LEU A 96 -18.32 4.52 -34.30
N VAL A 97 -18.17 5.28 -35.39
CA VAL A 97 -18.63 4.85 -36.73
C VAL A 97 -17.84 3.63 -37.22
N ARG A 98 -16.50 3.69 -37.18
CA ARG A 98 -15.64 2.59 -37.63
C ARG A 98 -15.79 1.35 -36.75
N ASN A 99 -15.90 1.52 -35.43
CA ASN A 99 -16.11 0.40 -34.52
C ASN A 99 -17.49 -0.26 -34.68
N ALA A 100 -18.56 0.53 -34.87
CA ALA A 100 -19.90 0.01 -35.09
C ALA A 100 -20.04 -0.78 -36.40
N THR A 101 -19.26 -0.42 -37.43
CA THR A 101 -19.39 -1.00 -38.79
C THR A 101 -18.39 -2.12 -39.09
N SER A 102 -17.23 -2.14 -38.44
CA SER A 102 -16.14 -3.08 -38.78
C SER A 102 -15.80 -4.11 -37.70
N GLY A 103 -16.26 -3.92 -36.45
CA GLY A 103 -16.01 -4.84 -35.34
C GLY A 103 -14.53 -5.07 -35.00
N GLY A 104 -13.62 -4.22 -35.50
CA GLY A 104 -12.17 -4.30 -35.28
C GLY A 104 -11.43 -5.41 -36.04
N SER A 105 -12.11 -6.44 -36.55
CA SER A 105 -11.47 -7.61 -37.18
C SER A 105 -11.34 -7.50 -38.71
N PHE A 106 -12.02 -6.56 -39.35
CA PHE A 106 -11.99 -6.36 -40.80
C PHE A 106 -11.75 -4.90 -41.15
N ARG A 107 -10.95 -4.63 -42.18
CA ARG A 107 -10.88 -3.28 -42.74
C ARG A 107 -12.12 -3.03 -43.62
N SER A 108 -12.68 -1.83 -43.54
CA SER A 108 -13.78 -1.37 -44.39
C SER A 108 -13.42 -0.05 -45.07
N VAL A 109 -13.89 0.14 -46.30
CA VAL A 109 -13.79 1.43 -47.00
C VAL A 109 -14.98 2.30 -46.56
N PRO A 110 -14.76 3.49 -45.97
CA PRO A 110 -15.85 4.40 -45.65
C PRO A 110 -16.28 5.20 -46.89
N LEU A 111 -17.57 5.15 -47.23
CA LEU A 111 -18.13 5.90 -48.34
C LEU A 111 -18.90 7.10 -47.81
N PHE A 112 -18.31 8.30 -47.96
CA PHE A 112 -18.94 9.55 -47.54
C PHE A 112 -19.83 10.07 -48.67
N ILE A 113 -21.11 10.25 -48.34
CA ILE A 113 -22.16 10.69 -49.28
C ILE A 113 -22.89 11.90 -48.70
N SER A 114 -23.66 12.60 -49.53
CA SER A 114 -24.49 13.72 -49.04
C SER A 114 -25.70 13.23 -48.24
N ASP A 115 -26.27 14.13 -47.43
CA ASP A 115 -27.49 13.87 -46.65
C ASP A 115 -28.66 13.44 -47.54
N ALA A 116 -28.88 14.16 -48.64
CA ALA A 116 -29.93 13.88 -49.60
C ALA A 116 -29.72 12.52 -50.28
N ALA A 117 -28.49 12.15 -50.61
CA ALA A 117 -28.20 10.82 -51.15
C ALA A 117 -28.43 9.71 -50.12
N PHE A 118 -28.05 9.95 -48.85
CA PHE A 118 -28.27 8.99 -47.77
C PHE A 118 -29.77 8.74 -47.52
N PHE A 119 -30.57 9.79 -47.33
CA PHE A 119 -31.98 9.63 -46.96
C PHE A 119 -32.92 9.41 -48.16
N ASN A 120 -32.73 10.14 -49.27
CA ASN A 120 -33.69 10.12 -50.38
C ASN A 120 -33.34 9.09 -51.46
N VAL A 121 -32.10 8.59 -51.51
CA VAL A 121 -31.68 7.58 -52.48
C VAL A 121 -31.46 6.24 -51.79
N LEU A 122 -30.48 6.15 -50.88
CA LEU A 122 -30.10 4.90 -50.24
C LEU A 122 -31.22 4.38 -49.31
N GLY A 123 -31.79 5.26 -48.47
CA GLY A 123 -32.89 4.91 -47.57
C GLY A 123 -34.21 4.54 -48.27
N GLN A 124 -34.46 5.03 -49.50
CA GLN A 124 -35.62 4.60 -50.28
C GLN A 124 -35.38 3.29 -51.04
N ALA A 125 -34.13 3.02 -51.44
CA ALA A 125 -33.76 1.83 -52.19
C ALA A 125 -33.59 0.59 -51.31
N PHE A 126 -33.10 0.74 -50.09
CA PHE A 126 -32.88 -0.34 -49.13
C PHE A 126 -33.82 -0.17 -47.93
N THR A 127 -35.02 -0.75 -48.01
CA THR A 127 -36.06 -0.55 -46.99
C THR A 127 -35.80 -1.31 -45.70
N ASP A 128 -34.96 -2.35 -45.76
CA ASP A 128 -34.59 -3.18 -44.60
C ASP A 128 -33.20 -2.78 -44.04
N MET A 129 -32.65 -1.65 -44.50
CA MET A 129 -31.36 -1.14 -44.03
C MET A 129 -31.44 -0.56 -42.63
N ASP A 130 -30.75 -1.20 -41.69
CA ASP A 130 -30.53 -0.63 -40.36
C ASP A 130 -29.59 0.59 -40.44
N SER A 131 -29.99 1.68 -39.77
CA SER A 131 -29.21 2.92 -39.68
C SER A 131 -28.82 3.20 -38.23
N SER A 132 -27.55 3.52 -38.01
CA SER A 132 -27.05 3.95 -36.70
C SER A 132 -27.03 5.47 -36.62
N TYR A 133 -27.66 6.02 -35.59
CA TYR A 133 -27.62 7.45 -35.29
C TYR A 133 -26.64 7.68 -34.15
N ILE A 134 -25.64 8.52 -34.39
CA ILE A 134 -24.59 8.83 -33.42
C ILE A 134 -24.68 10.32 -33.09
N TRP A 135 -24.65 10.62 -31.80
CA TRP A 135 -24.70 11.97 -31.26
C TRP A 135 -23.51 12.19 -30.35
N LEU A 136 -22.77 13.27 -30.58
CA LEU A 136 -21.75 13.74 -29.65
C LEU A 136 -22.35 14.84 -28.78
N LEU A 137 -22.44 14.62 -27.48
CA LEU A 137 -22.93 15.59 -26.51
C LEU A 137 -21.75 16.15 -25.74
N GLN A 138 -21.47 17.44 -25.93
CA GLN A 138 -20.46 18.14 -25.14
C GLN A 138 -21.01 18.47 -23.75
N VAL A 139 -20.22 18.12 -22.73
CA VAL A 139 -20.55 18.39 -21.33
C VAL A 139 -19.84 19.66 -20.91
N ASP A 140 -20.62 20.64 -20.43
CA ASP A 140 -20.08 21.84 -19.80
C ASP A 140 -19.54 21.48 -18.40
N THR A 141 -18.23 21.28 -18.33
CA THR A 141 -17.52 20.86 -17.11
C THR A 141 -17.54 21.91 -16.02
N ASP A 142 -17.70 23.20 -16.34
CA ASP A 142 -17.71 24.30 -15.36
C ASP A 142 -18.95 24.27 -14.46
N LYS A 143 -20.02 23.63 -14.93
CA LYS A 143 -21.24 23.42 -14.15
C LYS A 143 -21.18 22.19 -13.25
N ILE A 144 -20.17 21.33 -13.41
CA ILE A 144 -19.99 20.12 -12.59
C ILE A 144 -19.09 20.47 -11.41
N ASN A 145 -19.57 20.24 -10.20
CA ASN A 145 -18.83 20.52 -8.98
C ASN A 145 -19.11 19.48 -7.89
N ALA A 146 -18.31 19.51 -6.82
CA ALA A 146 -18.39 18.57 -5.71
C ALA A 146 -19.77 18.48 -5.03
N SER A 147 -20.65 19.48 -5.21
CA SER A 147 -21.99 19.48 -4.60
C SER A 147 -23.05 18.79 -5.46
N ASN A 148 -22.83 18.65 -6.78
CA ASN A 148 -23.81 18.11 -7.72
C ASN A 148 -23.37 16.82 -8.43
N THR A 149 -22.15 16.30 -8.21
CA THR A 149 -21.63 15.06 -8.82
C THR A 149 -22.61 13.88 -8.72
N THR A 150 -23.11 13.62 -7.50
CA THR A 150 -24.06 12.53 -7.23
C THR A 150 -25.39 12.70 -7.98
N LEU A 151 -25.85 13.94 -8.16
CA LEU A 151 -27.06 14.26 -8.91
C LEU A 151 -26.83 14.03 -10.41
N VAL A 152 -25.71 14.54 -10.95
CA VAL A 152 -25.33 14.39 -12.37
C VAL A 152 -25.22 12.90 -12.72
N ARG A 153 -24.48 12.12 -11.93
CA ARG A 153 -24.34 10.67 -12.14
C ARG A 153 -25.68 9.94 -12.09
N ARG A 154 -26.55 10.30 -11.14
CA ARG A 154 -27.90 9.71 -11.04
C ARG A 154 -28.75 10.05 -12.26
N GLN A 155 -28.68 11.28 -12.74
CA GLN A 155 -29.41 11.73 -13.93
C GLN A 155 -28.90 11.05 -15.20
N MET A 156 -27.58 10.91 -15.36
CA MET A 156 -26.98 10.15 -16.47
C MET A 156 -27.44 8.69 -16.48
N ASN A 157 -27.36 8.01 -15.33
CA ASN A 157 -27.82 6.62 -15.21
C ASN A 157 -29.33 6.49 -15.47
N ALA A 158 -30.12 7.48 -15.04
CA ALA A 158 -31.54 7.53 -15.32
C ALA A 158 -31.82 7.75 -16.82
N MET A 159 -31.05 8.62 -17.48
CA MET A 159 -31.13 8.87 -18.92
C MET A 159 -30.79 7.60 -19.71
N GLN A 160 -29.67 6.94 -19.38
CA GLN A 160 -29.27 5.69 -20.02
C GLN A 160 -30.36 4.62 -19.89
N ARG A 161 -30.87 4.37 -18.68
CA ARG A 161 -31.95 3.40 -18.45
C ARG A 161 -33.23 3.76 -19.21
N ARG A 162 -33.59 5.04 -19.25
CA ARG A 162 -34.79 5.51 -19.95
C ARG A 162 -34.67 5.35 -21.47
N LEU A 163 -33.54 5.77 -22.04
CA LEU A 163 -33.30 5.69 -23.48
C LEU A 163 -33.10 4.24 -23.94
N ALA A 164 -32.38 3.41 -23.19
CA ALA A 164 -32.22 1.98 -23.48
C ALA A 164 -33.55 1.21 -23.53
N ASN A 165 -34.54 1.62 -22.71
CA ASN A 165 -35.87 1.02 -22.73
C ASN A 165 -36.78 1.57 -23.84
N THR A 166 -36.43 2.70 -24.46
CA THR A 166 -37.27 3.39 -25.44
C THR A 166 -36.75 3.22 -26.87
N LEU A 167 -35.43 3.20 -27.04
CA LEU A 167 -34.74 3.19 -28.33
C LEU A 167 -34.11 1.82 -28.57
N PHE A 168 -34.29 1.29 -29.77
CA PHE A 168 -33.69 0.03 -30.20
C PHE A 168 -32.16 0.16 -30.25
N SER A 169 -31.45 -0.80 -29.65
CA SER A 169 -29.97 -0.87 -29.65
C SER A 169 -29.24 0.39 -29.18
N PHE A 170 -29.84 1.17 -28.27
CA PHE A 170 -29.22 2.36 -27.71
C PHE A 170 -27.96 2.02 -26.90
N ARG A 171 -26.87 2.72 -27.21
CA ARG A 171 -25.60 2.64 -26.48
C ARG A 171 -25.15 4.05 -26.12
N GLN A 172 -24.91 4.27 -24.84
CA GLN A 172 -24.23 5.46 -24.33
C GLN A 172 -22.79 5.06 -23.99
N ILE A 173 -21.83 5.77 -24.58
CA ILE A 173 -20.41 5.61 -24.25
C ILE A 173 -19.98 6.94 -23.63
N THR A 174 -19.51 6.89 -22.39
CA THR A 174 -19.00 8.04 -21.65
C THR A 174 -18.02 7.54 -20.61
N GLU A 175 -16.98 8.32 -20.34
CA GLU A 175 -16.06 8.07 -19.21
C GLU A 175 -16.45 8.91 -17.99
N LEU A 176 -17.43 9.80 -18.13
CA LEU A 176 -17.81 10.75 -17.08
C LEU A 176 -18.50 10.06 -15.90
N ASP A 177 -19.24 8.99 -16.13
CA ASP A 177 -19.87 8.21 -15.06
C ASP A 177 -18.83 7.53 -14.16
N ASP A 178 -17.83 6.90 -14.77
CA ASP A 178 -16.69 6.29 -14.10
C ASP A 178 -15.82 7.36 -13.42
N ALA A 179 -15.53 8.48 -14.08
CA ALA A 179 -14.78 9.59 -13.51
C ALA A 179 -15.49 10.21 -12.29
N LEU A 180 -16.82 10.41 -12.35
CA LEU A 180 -17.61 10.92 -11.23
C LEU A 180 -17.70 9.90 -10.09
N ALA A 181 -17.85 8.61 -10.40
CA ALA A 181 -17.85 7.55 -9.40
C ALA A 181 -16.49 7.42 -8.69
N GLU A 182 -15.40 7.53 -9.46
CA GLU A 182 -14.03 7.60 -8.96
C GLU A 182 -13.82 8.80 -8.04
N TYR A 183 -14.26 9.99 -8.47
CA TYR A 183 -14.19 11.21 -7.69
C TYR A 183 -14.96 11.10 -6.36
N ASP A 184 -16.22 10.66 -6.38
CA ASP A 184 -17.04 10.51 -5.17
C ASP A 184 -16.39 9.53 -4.18
N ARG A 185 -15.80 8.44 -4.70
CA ARG A 185 -15.09 7.44 -3.90
C ARG A 185 -13.82 8.03 -3.28
N ARG A 186 -12.97 8.69 -4.06
CA ARG A 186 -11.76 9.37 -3.57
C ARG A 186 -12.10 10.44 -2.52
N LEU A 187 -13.14 11.23 -2.75
CA LEU A 187 -13.59 12.25 -1.82
C LEU A 187 -14.06 11.66 -0.48
N PHE A 188 -14.77 10.52 -0.49
CA PHE A 188 -15.19 9.83 0.72
C PHE A 188 -13.99 9.36 1.56
N PHE A 189 -13.03 8.68 0.95
CA PHE A 189 -11.86 8.16 1.66
C PHE A 189 -10.90 9.28 2.10
N SER A 190 -10.75 10.34 1.30
CA SER A 190 -9.97 11.53 1.65
C SER A 190 -10.52 12.27 2.87
N LYS A 191 -11.86 12.23 3.09
CA LYS A 191 -12.49 12.84 4.27
C LYS A 191 -12.21 12.10 5.58
N ILE A 192 -11.92 10.80 5.57
CA ILE A 192 -11.76 10.00 6.80
C ILE A 192 -10.62 10.52 7.68
N PRO A 193 -9.38 10.68 7.18
CA PRO A 193 -8.32 11.35 7.93
C PRO A 193 -8.69 12.74 8.41
N MET A 194 -9.44 13.49 7.57
CA MET A 194 -9.79 14.86 7.89
C MET A 194 -10.69 14.94 9.12
N PHE A 195 -11.68 14.06 9.20
CA PHE A 195 -12.55 13.97 10.37
C PHE A 195 -11.79 13.54 11.63
N ILE A 196 -10.83 12.61 11.52
CA ILE A 196 -10.03 12.18 12.68
C ILE A 196 -9.26 13.36 13.27
N ILE A 197 -8.52 14.10 12.43
CA ILE A 197 -7.76 15.26 12.89
C ILE A 197 -8.69 16.36 13.39
N MET A 198 -9.83 16.61 12.72
CA MET A 198 -10.83 17.57 13.17
C MET A 198 -11.38 17.23 14.57
N VAL A 199 -11.75 15.97 14.82
CA VAL A 199 -12.25 15.52 16.13
C VAL A 199 -11.15 15.66 17.18
N LEU A 200 -9.90 15.31 16.87
CA LEU A 200 -8.77 15.50 17.78
C LEU A 200 -8.58 16.99 18.15
N ILE A 201 -8.54 17.89 17.16
CA ILE A 201 -8.43 19.33 17.38
C ILE A 201 -9.60 19.84 18.22
N ALA A 202 -10.83 19.44 17.88
CA ALA A 202 -12.03 19.89 18.58
C ALA A 202 -12.00 19.49 20.06
N VAL A 203 -11.57 18.27 20.37
CA VAL A 203 -11.41 17.79 21.75
C VAL A 203 -10.34 18.59 22.51
N VAL A 204 -9.20 18.88 21.87
CA VAL A 204 -8.14 19.70 22.47
C VAL A 204 -8.60 21.13 22.72
N ILE A 205 -9.32 21.75 21.76
CA ILE A 205 -9.90 23.08 21.91
C ILE A 205 -10.95 23.11 23.02
N LEU A 206 -11.83 22.11 23.09
CA LEU A 206 -12.85 22.04 24.12
C LEU A 206 -12.22 21.93 25.52
N TYR A 207 -11.22 21.07 25.67
CA TYR A 207 -10.44 20.96 26.91
C TYR A 207 -9.78 22.29 27.28
N TYR A 208 -9.22 22.99 26.29
CA TYR A 208 -8.63 24.31 26.49
C TYR A 208 -9.64 25.33 26.99
N VAL A 209 -10.80 25.43 26.33
CA VAL A 209 -11.88 26.35 26.71
C VAL A 209 -12.33 26.08 28.15
N VAL A 210 -12.53 24.81 28.53
CA VAL A 210 -12.85 24.44 29.92
C VAL A 210 -11.75 24.88 30.89
N THR A 211 -10.48 24.64 30.56
CA THR A 211 -9.35 24.96 31.43
C THR A 211 -9.20 26.47 31.61
N LEU A 212 -9.23 27.23 30.53
CA LEU A 212 -9.14 28.69 30.55
C LEU A 212 -10.32 29.30 31.32
N SER A 213 -11.54 28.83 31.06
CA SER A 213 -12.73 29.28 31.77
C SER A 213 -12.65 28.96 33.26
N SER A 214 -12.11 27.79 33.63
CA SER A 214 -11.90 27.44 35.04
C SER A 214 -10.96 28.41 35.76
N LEU A 215 -9.90 28.87 35.09
CA LEU A 215 -8.95 29.86 35.64
C LEU A 215 -9.60 31.24 35.78
N LEU A 216 -10.37 31.68 34.78
CA LEU A 216 -11.09 32.96 34.82
C LEU A 216 -12.14 32.98 35.94
N VAL A 217 -12.92 31.91 36.06
CA VAL A 217 -13.91 31.76 37.15
C VAL A 217 -13.21 31.72 38.51
N GLU A 218 -12.04 31.10 38.61
CA GLU A 218 -11.22 31.05 39.84
C GLU A 218 -10.73 32.45 40.26
N GLN A 219 -10.35 33.31 39.30
CA GLN A 219 -10.03 34.72 39.58
C GLN A 219 -11.25 35.54 40.02
N GLN A 220 -12.43 35.27 39.46
CA GLN A 220 -13.68 35.94 39.83
C GLN A 220 -14.32 35.37 41.12
N ARG A 221 -13.73 34.34 41.75
CA ARG A 221 -14.33 33.71 42.95
C ARG A 221 -14.58 34.69 44.10
N GLY A 222 -13.71 35.68 44.29
CA GLY A 222 -13.90 36.70 45.31
C GLY A 222 -15.16 37.55 45.09
N GLU A 223 -15.41 37.92 43.83
CA GLU A 223 -16.61 38.67 43.43
C GLU A 223 -17.87 37.82 43.55
N ILE A 224 -17.81 36.54 43.14
CA ILE A 224 -18.92 35.59 43.27
C ILE A 224 -19.28 35.39 44.76
N ALA A 225 -18.27 35.25 45.62
CA ALA A 225 -18.47 35.13 47.06
C ALA A 225 -19.10 36.41 47.65
N MET A 226 -18.68 37.58 47.19
CA MET A 226 -19.26 38.87 47.59
C MET A 226 -20.73 38.98 47.15
N LEU A 227 -21.06 38.64 45.90
CA LEU A 227 -22.44 38.64 45.39
C LEU A 227 -23.33 37.68 46.20
N ARG A 228 -22.81 36.50 46.54
CA ARG A 228 -23.51 35.53 47.39
C ARG A 228 -23.73 36.06 48.81
N SER A 229 -22.76 36.77 49.39
CA SER A 229 -22.92 37.40 50.70
C SER A 229 -23.93 38.54 50.71
N ARG A 230 -24.20 39.15 49.55
CA ARG A 230 -25.24 40.17 49.33
C ARG A 230 -26.62 39.58 49.00
N GLY A 231 -26.79 38.26 49.06
CA GLY A 231 -28.09 37.58 48.87
C GLY A 231 -28.36 37.07 47.44
N ALA A 232 -27.41 37.14 46.51
CA ALA A 232 -27.60 36.61 45.16
C ALA A 232 -27.75 35.08 45.16
N THR A 233 -28.75 34.58 44.44
CA THR A 233 -29.01 33.13 44.29
C THR A 233 -28.06 32.50 43.25
N SER A 234 -27.83 31.19 43.34
CA SER A 234 -26.99 30.46 42.37
C SER A 234 -27.51 30.60 40.92
N ALA A 235 -28.83 30.71 40.75
CA ALA A 235 -29.46 30.92 39.44
C ALA A 235 -29.13 32.32 38.89
N GLN A 236 -29.19 33.37 39.71
CA GLN A 236 -28.83 34.73 39.29
C GLN A 236 -27.35 34.84 38.90
N ILE A 237 -26.44 34.20 39.64
CA ILE A 237 -25.01 34.15 39.30
C ILE A 237 -24.81 33.39 37.98
N LEU A 238 -25.47 32.24 37.80
CA LEU A 238 -25.38 31.46 36.57
C LEU A 238 -25.92 32.22 35.36
N THR A 239 -27.00 33.00 35.50
CA THR A 239 -27.55 33.82 34.41
C THR A 239 -26.53 34.82 33.86
N VAL A 240 -25.68 35.41 34.71
CA VAL A 240 -24.60 36.32 34.26
C VAL A 240 -23.63 35.57 33.35
N PHE A 241 -23.14 34.40 33.77
CA PHE A 241 -22.26 33.56 32.96
C PHE A 241 -22.94 33.07 31.68
N VAL A 242 -24.23 32.73 31.73
CA VAL A 242 -25.00 32.31 30.55
C VAL A 242 -25.09 33.46 29.53
N LEU A 243 -25.36 34.69 29.97
CA LEU A 243 -25.41 35.85 29.08
C LEU A 243 -24.03 36.16 28.47
N GLU A 244 -22.96 36.12 29.28
CA GLU A 244 -21.59 36.31 28.80
C GLU A 244 -21.19 35.21 27.81
N GLY A 245 -21.41 33.94 28.15
CA GLY A 245 -21.10 32.80 27.29
C GLY A 245 -21.92 32.81 25.99
N ALA A 246 -23.21 33.16 26.06
CA ALA A 246 -24.09 33.18 24.89
C ALA A 246 -23.73 34.32 23.93
N THR A 247 -23.35 35.49 24.46
CA THR A 247 -22.88 36.61 23.62
C THR A 247 -21.57 36.28 22.92
N ILE A 248 -20.58 35.70 23.63
CA ILE A 248 -19.32 35.24 23.03
C ILE A 248 -19.58 34.17 21.96
N SER A 249 -20.41 33.17 22.27
CA SER A 249 -20.75 32.08 21.34
C SER A 249 -21.50 32.59 20.11
N GLY A 250 -22.48 33.48 20.28
CA GLY A 250 -23.24 34.07 19.17
C GLY A 250 -22.36 34.86 18.20
N VAL A 251 -21.44 35.69 18.72
CA VAL A 251 -20.46 36.41 17.89
C VAL A 251 -19.54 35.42 17.16
N ALA A 252 -19.06 34.38 17.85
CA ALA A 252 -18.21 33.36 17.24
C ALA A 252 -18.92 32.59 16.11
N ILE A 253 -20.19 32.23 16.25
CA ILE A 253 -20.98 31.51 15.23
C ILE A 253 -21.12 32.36 13.96
N LEU A 254 -21.31 33.68 14.10
CA LEU A 254 -21.47 34.59 12.95
C LEU A 254 -20.14 34.88 12.25
N VAL A 255 -19.06 35.10 13.01
CA VAL A 255 -17.76 35.53 12.48
C VAL A 255 -16.93 34.35 11.96
N SER A 256 -17.07 33.15 12.54
CA SER A 256 -16.17 32.02 12.23
C SER A 256 -16.20 31.55 10.76
N PRO A 257 -17.34 31.48 10.04
CA PRO A 257 -17.32 31.09 8.62
C PRO A 257 -16.59 32.10 7.73
N LEU A 258 -16.72 33.40 8.01
CA LEU A 258 -16.04 34.47 7.27
C LEU A 258 -14.53 34.45 7.52
N LEU A 259 -14.14 34.26 8.78
CA LEU A 259 -12.74 34.13 9.16
C LEU A 259 -12.13 32.87 8.52
N ALA A 260 -12.84 31.75 8.57
CA ALA A 260 -12.42 30.50 7.92
C ALA A 260 -12.25 30.69 6.41
N ALA A 261 -13.20 31.34 5.73
CA ALA A 261 -13.10 31.59 4.29
C ALA A 261 -11.88 32.44 3.93
N THR A 262 -11.58 33.46 4.75
CA THR A 262 -10.40 34.33 4.56
C THR A 262 -9.11 33.55 4.74
N VAL A 263 -9.00 32.75 5.80
CA VAL A 263 -7.82 31.93 6.08
C VAL A 263 -7.61 30.90 4.96
N ILE A 264 -8.67 30.18 4.56
CA ILE A 264 -8.58 29.17 3.49
C ILE A 264 -8.21 29.84 2.15
N SER A 265 -8.75 31.02 1.83
CA SER A 265 -8.39 31.74 0.60
C SER A 265 -6.90 32.11 0.57
N LEU A 266 -6.35 32.59 1.70
CA LEU A 266 -4.94 32.94 1.84
C LEU A 266 -4.00 31.72 1.81
N LEU A 267 -4.47 30.54 2.22
CA LEU A 267 -3.69 29.30 2.13
C LEU A 267 -3.29 28.95 0.70
N GLY A 268 -4.06 29.41 -0.30
CA GLY A 268 -3.69 29.28 -1.72
C GLY A 268 -2.31 29.87 -2.07
N LEU A 269 -1.85 30.87 -1.31
CA LEU A 269 -0.53 31.50 -1.52
C LEU A 269 0.63 30.64 -1.00
N THR A 270 0.35 29.58 -0.25
CA THR A 270 1.39 28.74 0.35
C THR A 270 1.84 27.63 -0.60
N PRO A 271 3.11 27.17 -0.53
CA PRO A 271 3.61 26.08 -1.38
C PRO A 271 2.82 24.77 -1.24
N ALA A 272 2.08 24.59 -0.15
CA ALA A 272 1.24 23.41 0.07
C ALA A 272 0.05 23.34 -0.90
N PHE A 273 -0.34 24.47 -1.52
CA PHE A 273 -1.50 24.58 -2.42
C PHE A 273 -1.14 25.12 -3.79
N SER A 274 0.15 25.27 -4.10
CA SER A 274 0.59 25.80 -5.40
C SER A 274 0.09 24.96 -6.57
N GLY A 275 -0.10 23.65 -6.37
CA GLY A 275 -0.69 22.76 -7.38
C GLY A 275 -2.21 22.86 -7.56
N LEU A 276 -2.91 23.64 -6.73
CA LEU A 276 -4.36 23.91 -6.86
C LEU A 276 -4.69 25.35 -7.23
N SER A 277 -3.83 26.30 -6.85
CA SER A 277 -4.10 27.74 -6.99
C SER A 277 -3.23 28.42 -8.04
N ASP A 278 -2.28 27.70 -8.67
CA ASP A 278 -1.22 28.28 -9.50
C ASP A 278 -0.53 29.48 -8.83
N ALA A 279 -0.26 29.34 -7.53
CA ALA A 279 0.28 30.38 -6.62
C ALA A 279 -0.64 31.60 -6.37
N GLY A 280 -1.92 31.53 -6.75
CA GLY A 280 -2.97 32.50 -6.46
C GLY A 280 -3.76 32.22 -5.16
N ARG A 281 -4.88 32.93 -4.97
CA ARG A 281 -5.81 32.67 -3.85
C ARG A 281 -6.78 31.54 -4.22
N LEU A 282 -7.13 30.71 -3.24
CA LEU A 282 -8.17 29.70 -3.43
C LEU A 282 -9.55 30.37 -3.51
N THR A 283 -10.40 29.84 -4.40
CA THR A 283 -11.81 30.19 -4.48
C THR A 283 -12.56 29.48 -3.36
N VAL A 284 -13.22 30.25 -2.49
CA VAL A 284 -13.91 29.70 -1.32
C VAL A 284 -15.38 30.06 -1.37
N HIS A 285 -16.23 29.03 -1.31
CA HIS A 285 -17.67 29.19 -1.22
C HIS A 285 -18.13 28.80 0.18
N ILE A 286 -18.82 29.70 0.87
CA ILE A 286 -19.36 29.42 2.20
C ILE A 286 -20.65 28.61 2.02
N SER A 287 -20.59 27.33 2.36
CA SER A 287 -21.75 26.45 2.31
C SER A 287 -22.65 26.61 3.55
N THR A 288 -23.92 26.22 3.44
CA THR A 288 -24.82 26.11 4.60
C THR A 288 -24.25 25.18 5.67
N GLY A 289 -23.52 24.14 5.25
CA GLY A 289 -22.81 23.23 6.16
C GLY A 289 -21.76 23.94 7.02
N ALA A 290 -21.08 24.97 6.50
CA ALA A 290 -20.10 25.75 7.27
C ALA A 290 -20.75 26.49 8.44
N TYR A 291 -21.94 27.08 8.24
CA TYR A 291 -22.70 27.72 9.32
C TYR A 291 -23.21 26.70 10.35
N LEU A 292 -23.63 25.52 9.92
CA LEU A 292 -24.06 24.45 10.82
C LEU A 292 -22.89 23.96 11.70
N MET A 293 -21.70 23.79 11.11
CA MET A 293 -20.48 23.45 11.85
C MET A 293 -20.06 24.56 12.82
N ALA A 294 -20.16 25.83 12.41
CA ALA A 294 -19.93 26.97 13.28
C ALA A 294 -20.90 27.00 14.47
N ALA A 295 -22.19 26.77 14.22
CA ALA A 295 -23.22 26.67 15.26
C ALA A 295 -22.92 25.53 16.25
N LEU A 296 -22.55 24.35 15.75
CA LEU A 296 -22.17 23.21 16.59
C LEU A 296 -20.93 23.52 17.44
N GLY A 297 -19.89 24.10 16.85
CA GLY A 297 -18.68 24.51 17.58
C GLY A 297 -18.95 25.58 18.64
N GLY A 298 -19.81 26.55 18.32
CA GLY A 298 -20.26 27.59 19.24
C GLY A 298 -21.07 27.03 20.41
N LEU A 299 -21.99 26.09 20.15
CA LEU A 299 -22.79 25.41 21.18
C LEU A 299 -21.92 24.55 22.09
N LEU A 300 -20.98 23.78 21.54
CA LEU A 300 -20.03 22.99 22.33
C LEU A 300 -19.14 23.89 23.20
N SER A 301 -18.64 25.00 22.64
CA SER A 301 -17.82 25.97 23.38
C SER A 301 -18.63 26.64 24.49
N PHE A 302 -19.88 27.01 24.22
CA PHE A 302 -20.81 27.52 25.24
C PHE A 302 -21.00 26.51 26.37
N ALA A 303 -21.28 25.24 26.04
CA ALA A 303 -21.41 24.17 27.04
C ALA A 303 -20.12 24.00 27.86
N ALA A 304 -18.95 24.07 27.22
CA ALA A 304 -17.66 24.01 27.90
C ALA A 304 -17.43 25.18 28.88
N LEU A 305 -17.81 26.41 28.52
CA LEU A 305 -17.76 27.57 29.41
C LEU A 305 -18.72 27.41 30.61
N MET A 306 -19.85 26.74 30.42
CA MET A 306 -20.84 26.54 31.49
C MET A 306 -20.37 25.53 32.55
N ILE A 307 -19.50 24.57 32.23
CA ILE A 307 -19.02 23.55 33.18
C ILE A 307 -18.41 24.19 34.45
N PRO A 308 -17.38 25.05 34.38
CA PRO A 308 -16.82 25.69 35.57
C PRO A 308 -17.78 26.72 36.19
N ALA A 309 -18.60 27.42 35.41
CA ALA A 309 -19.57 28.39 35.92
C ALA A 309 -20.65 27.73 36.82
N VAL A 310 -21.18 26.56 36.41
CA VAL A 310 -22.14 25.79 37.21
C VAL A 310 -21.49 25.26 38.48
N GLN A 311 -20.24 24.79 38.40
CA GLN A 311 -19.50 24.32 39.58
C GLN A 311 -19.30 25.48 40.58
N ALA A 312 -18.88 26.65 40.11
CA ALA A 312 -18.62 27.82 40.96
C ALA A 312 -19.89 28.40 41.60
N SER A 313 -21.01 28.49 40.87
CA SER A 313 -22.28 29.00 41.44
C SER A 313 -22.79 28.16 42.61
N ARG A 314 -22.42 26.88 42.68
CA ARG A 314 -22.80 25.95 43.76
C ARG A 314 -21.92 26.04 45.02
N VAL A 315 -20.76 26.71 44.98
CA VAL A 315 -19.84 26.79 46.14
C VAL A 315 -20.30 27.86 47.15
N GLY A 316 -20.68 27.44 48.36
CA GLY A 316 -21.10 28.34 49.45
C GLY A 316 -19.92 29.06 50.13
N VAL A 317 -20.20 30.23 50.75
CA VAL A 317 -19.20 31.08 51.45
C VAL A 317 -18.47 30.33 52.59
N THR A 318 -19.17 29.42 53.28
CA THR A 318 -18.62 28.59 54.36
C THR A 318 -17.63 27.53 53.85
N ARG A 319 -17.94 26.92 52.70
CA ARG A 319 -17.08 25.95 52.02
C ARG A 319 -15.81 26.62 51.47
N HIS A 320 -15.93 27.85 50.96
CA HIS A 320 -14.77 28.66 50.55
C HIS A 320 -13.80 28.94 51.71
N ARG A 321 -14.30 29.28 52.90
CA ARG A 321 -13.45 29.46 54.10
C ARG A 321 -12.82 28.14 54.58
N GLN A 322 -13.48 27.00 54.38
CA GLN A 322 -12.90 25.69 54.69
C GLN A 322 -11.82 25.27 53.68
N GLU A 323 -12.04 25.48 52.38
CA GLU A 323 -11.08 25.18 51.30
C GLU A 323 -9.83 26.08 51.39
N ALA A 324 -9.97 27.33 51.86
CA ALA A 324 -8.83 28.21 52.14
C ALA A 324 -7.98 27.74 53.34
N ALA A 325 -8.55 26.99 54.29
CA ALA A 325 -7.86 26.48 55.47
C ALA A 325 -7.33 25.03 55.30
N ARG A 326 -7.86 24.26 54.34
CA ARG A 326 -7.42 22.91 53.97
C ARG A 326 -7.46 22.74 52.44
N PRO A 327 -6.30 22.72 51.75
CA PRO A 327 -6.26 22.55 50.30
C PRO A 327 -6.90 21.23 49.83
N ASP A 328 -7.46 21.28 48.62
CA ASP A 328 -8.51 20.41 48.07
C ASP A 328 -8.27 18.89 48.01
N ALA A 329 -9.42 18.20 48.05
CA ALA A 329 -9.60 16.78 47.76
C ALA A 329 -9.30 16.42 46.29
N GLN A 330 -9.07 15.14 46.02
CA GLN A 330 -8.82 14.61 44.67
C GLN A 330 -9.87 15.11 43.64
N PRO A 331 -9.46 15.43 42.39
CA PRO A 331 -10.38 15.82 41.33
C PRO A 331 -11.55 14.84 41.17
N PHE A 332 -12.73 15.34 40.80
CA PHE A 332 -13.96 14.52 40.73
C PHE A 332 -13.77 13.26 39.87
N PHE A 333 -13.09 13.37 38.73
CA PHE A 333 -12.87 12.27 37.81
C PHE A 333 -11.91 11.20 38.37
N GLN A 334 -10.94 11.59 39.20
CA GLN A 334 -10.07 10.64 39.91
C GLN A 334 -10.82 9.94 41.04
N ARG A 335 -11.66 10.70 41.77
CA ARG A 335 -12.46 10.19 42.89
C ARG A 335 -13.46 9.12 42.45
N PHE A 336 -14.12 9.31 41.31
CA PHE A 336 -15.09 8.37 40.75
C PHE A 336 -14.47 7.39 39.73
N TYR A 337 -13.14 7.37 39.58
CA TYR A 337 -12.43 6.49 38.64
C TYR A 337 -12.92 6.59 37.17
N LEU A 338 -13.40 7.77 36.76
CA LEU A 338 -13.84 8.02 35.40
C LEU A 338 -12.69 7.96 34.40
N ASP A 339 -11.48 8.29 34.84
CA ASP A 339 -10.24 8.11 34.08
C ASP A 339 -9.98 6.63 33.75
N VAL A 340 -10.18 5.73 34.72
CA VAL A 340 -10.05 4.27 34.51
C VAL A 340 -11.18 3.74 33.66
N MET A 341 -12.43 4.17 33.88
CA MET A 341 -13.57 3.78 33.04
C MET A 341 -13.34 4.16 31.58
N LEU A 342 -12.89 5.39 31.31
CA LEU A 342 -12.61 5.86 29.96
C LEU A 342 -11.47 5.07 29.30
N LEU A 343 -10.45 4.66 30.08
CA LEU A 343 -9.39 3.77 29.60
C LEU A 343 -9.94 2.40 29.19
N VAL A 344 -10.83 1.80 29.99
CA VAL A 344 -11.48 0.52 29.66
C VAL A 344 -12.33 0.64 28.39
N VAL A 345 -13.10 1.72 28.25
CA VAL A 345 -13.87 2.01 27.02
C VAL A 345 -12.94 2.18 25.82
N SER A 346 -11.81 2.88 26.00
CA SER A 346 -10.81 3.06 24.93
C SER A 346 -10.21 1.73 24.48
N ILE A 347 -9.87 0.84 25.42
CA ILE A 347 -9.37 -0.51 25.14
C ILE A 347 -10.43 -1.33 24.40
N PHE A 348 -11.69 -1.27 24.82
CA PHE A 348 -12.79 -1.97 24.16
C PHE A 348 -13.01 -1.48 22.72
N LEU A 349 -13.07 -0.16 22.51
CA LEU A 349 -13.22 0.41 21.18
C LEU A 349 -12.01 0.12 20.28
N PHE A 350 -10.80 0.13 20.85
CA PHE A 350 -9.60 -0.26 20.12
C PHE A 350 -9.62 -1.74 19.72
N ARG A 351 -10.10 -2.63 20.60
CA ARG A 351 -10.28 -4.05 20.27
C ARG A 351 -11.31 -4.22 19.15
N GLN A 352 -12.41 -3.47 19.19
CA GLN A 352 -13.41 -3.47 18.13
C GLN A 352 -12.82 -2.98 16.80
N LEU A 353 -12.02 -1.92 16.80
CA LEU A 353 -11.31 -1.42 15.63
C LEU A 353 -10.36 -2.48 15.05
N THR A 354 -9.62 -3.16 15.92
CA THR A 354 -8.68 -4.24 15.55
C THR A 354 -9.40 -5.44 14.93
N GLN A 355 -10.57 -5.81 15.47
CA GLN A 355 -11.38 -6.90 14.93
C GLN A 355 -12.06 -6.54 13.61
N GLN A 356 -12.48 -5.28 13.42
CA GLN A 356 -13.08 -4.82 12.17
C GLN A 356 -12.03 -4.60 11.07
N GLY A 357 -10.75 -4.37 11.43
CA GLY A 357 -9.65 -4.18 10.48
C GLY A 357 -9.69 -2.85 9.70
N SER A 358 -10.84 -2.17 9.65
CA SER A 358 -11.04 -0.89 8.99
C SER A 358 -12.04 -0.01 9.75
N ILE A 359 -11.91 1.31 9.61
CA ILE A 359 -12.90 2.31 10.09
C ILE A 359 -14.12 2.35 9.15
N VAL A 360 -13.95 1.83 7.95
CA VAL A 360 -14.98 1.76 6.91
C VAL A 360 -15.72 0.43 7.04
N ALA A 361 -17.04 0.50 7.21
CA ALA A 361 -17.93 -0.65 7.26
C ALA A 361 -18.75 -0.74 5.97
N THR A 362 -18.93 -1.93 5.43
CA THR A 362 -19.94 -2.19 4.40
C THR A 362 -21.29 -2.38 5.09
N GLY A 363 -22.26 -1.52 4.75
CA GLY A 363 -23.64 -1.65 5.20
C GLY A 363 -24.29 -2.93 4.67
N ILE A 364 -25.43 -3.29 5.25
CA ILE A 364 -26.19 -4.52 4.90
C ILE A 364 -26.63 -4.52 3.42
N PHE A 365 -26.76 -3.34 2.81
CA PHE A 365 -27.09 -3.14 1.40
C PHE A 365 -25.87 -2.97 0.48
N GLY A 366 -24.66 -3.24 0.97
CA GLY A 366 -23.40 -3.11 0.22
C GLY A 366 -22.86 -1.68 0.09
N GLU A 367 -23.52 -0.68 0.71
CA GLU A 367 -23.03 0.70 0.74
C GLU A 367 -21.84 0.85 1.69
N VAL A 368 -20.76 1.45 1.21
CA VAL A 368 -19.55 1.75 1.99
C VAL A 368 -19.85 2.95 2.90
N ALA A 369 -19.84 2.76 4.23
CA ALA A 369 -20.16 3.79 5.22
C ALA A 369 -19.08 3.89 6.31
N ILE A 370 -18.91 5.09 6.89
CA ILE A 370 -17.95 5.32 7.98
C ILE A 370 -18.59 4.89 9.30
N ASN A 371 -17.90 4.05 10.08
CA ASN A 371 -18.30 3.81 11.47
C ASN A 371 -17.94 5.04 12.32
N GLN A 372 -18.94 5.90 12.56
CA GLN A 372 -18.78 7.16 13.28
C GLN A 372 -18.21 7.00 14.69
N VAL A 373 -18.51 5.89 15.37
CA VAL A 373 -17.99 5.61 16.72
C VAL A 373 -16.49 5.29 16.63
N LEU A 374 -16.09 4.47 15.67
CA LEU A 374 -14.67 4.12 15.47
C LEU A 374 -13.82 5.31 15.02
N LEU A 375 -14.42 6.26 14.31
CA LEU A 375 -13.76 7.50 13.90
C LEU A 375 -13.34 8.37 15.10
N ALA A 376 -14.08 8.31 16.22
CA ALA A 376 -13.78 9.07 17.43
C ALA A 376 -12.73 8.39 18.33
N VAL A 377 -12.39 7.13 18.08
CA VAL A 377 -11.47 6.33 18.92
C VAL A 377 -10.13 7.00 19.17
N PRO A 378 -9.45 7.61 18.16
CA PRO A 378 -8.18 8.28 18.41
C PRO A 378 -8.28 9.38 19.46
N ALA A 379 -9.37 10.15 19.43
CA ALA A 379 -9.59 11.24 20.38
C ALA A 379 -9.97 10.72 21.77
N VAL A 380 -10.76 9.64 21.85
CA VAL A 380 -11.08 8.99 23.13
C VAL A 380 -9.81 8.42 23.78
N ILE A 381 -8.94 7.75 23.00
CA ILE A 381 -7.64 7.25 23.47
C ILE A 381 -6.76 8.41 23.95
N LEU A 382 -6.69 9.50 23.16
CA LEU A 382 -5.93 10.69 23.52
C LEU A 382 -6.38 11.24 24.88
N VAL A 383 -7.69 11.44 25.08
CA VAL A 383 -8.24 11.95 26.36
C VAL A 383 -8.03 10.96 27.49
N ALA A 384 -8.27 9.67 27.27
CA ALA A 384 -8.06 8.63 28.28
C ALA A 384 -6.61 8.62 28.77
N PHE A 385 -5.65 8.62 27.84
CA PHE A 385 -4.23 8.68 28.17
C PHE A 385 -3.91 9.96 28.95
N ALA A 386 -4.40 11.10 28.49
CA ALA A 386 -4.14 12.39 29.10
C ALA A 386 -4.70 12.47 30.55
N LEU A 387 -5.90 11.93 30.80
CA LEU A 387 -6.48 11.81 32.15
C LEU A 387 -5.72 10.83 33.05
N VAL A 388 -5.25 9.70 32.50
CA VAL A 388 -4.40 8.75 33.25
C VAL A 388 -3.06 9.42 33.61
N MET A 389 -2.49 10.22 32.70
CA MET A 389 -1.28 10.99 32.97
C MET A 389 -1.48 12.01 34.09
N LEU A 390 -2.67 12.61 34.25
CA LEU A 390 -2.96 13.45 35.42
C LEU A 390 -2.87 12.69 36.75
N ARG A 391 -3.16 11.38 36.76
CA ARG A 391 -3.03 10.53 37.96
C ARG A 391 -1.57 10.14 38.21
N LEU A 392 -0.79 9.91 37.15
CA LEU A 392 0.61 9.52 37.22
C LEU A 392 1.57 10.71 37.45
N PHE A 393 1.20 11.91 37.00
CA PHE A 393 2.05 13.10 37.08
C PHE A 393 2.46 13.47 38.52
N PRO A 394 1.54 13.50 39.52
CA PRO A 394 1.94 13.71 40.92
C PRO A 394 2.93 12.68 41.45
N LEU A 395 2.77 11.41 41.05
CA LEU A 395 3.67 10.33 41.43
C LEU A 395 5.05 10.51 40.77
N ALA A 396 5.06 10.90 39.50
CA ALA A 396 6.28 11.18 38.75
C ALA A 396 7.08 12.35 39.35
N ILE A 397 6.43 13.46 39.68
CA ILE A 397 7.10 14.61 40.31
C ILE A 397 7.65 14.25 41.69
N ARG A 398 6.92 13.48 42.49
CA ARG A 398 7.41 12.99 43.80
C ARG A 398 8.61 12.04 43.68
N PHE A 399 8.67 11.28 42.60
CA PHE A 399 9.81 10.43 42.28
C PHE A 399 11.02 11.29 41.83
N ILE A 400 10.83 12.22 40.90
CA ILE A 400 11.90 13.09 40.35
C ILE A 400 12.41 14.09 41.40
N SER A 401 11.58 14.48 42.37
CA SER A 401 12.03 15.31 43.51
C SER A 401 12.77 14.51 44.59
N GLY A 402 12.72 13.18 44.54
CA GLY A 402 13.29 12.32 45.58
C GLY A 402 12.45 12.26 46.88
N ASP A 403 11.22 12.77 46.86
CA ASP A 403 10.31 12.82 48.02
C ASP A 403 9.66 11.46 48.32
N SER A 404 9.29 10.67 47.29
CA SER A 404 8.62 9.38 47.49
C SER A 404 8.89 8.38 46.36
N PRO A 405 9.18 7.10 46.70
CA PRO A 405 9.31 6.00 45.73
C PRO A 405 7.96 5.45 45.23
N SER A 406 6.83 6.12 45.48
CA SER A 406 5.49 5.61 45.18
C SER A 406 5.26 5.25 43.70
N LEU A 407 5.83 6.00 42.75
CA LEU A 407 5.79 5.67 41.33
C LEU A 407 6.42 4.30 41.05
N MET A 408 7.58 4.02 41.65
CA MET A 408 8.28 2.75 41.52
C MET A 408 7.45 1.60 42.07
N HIS A 409 6.83 1.76 43.24
CA HIS A 409 5.94 0.73 43.81
C HIS A 409 4.75 0.43 42.90
N LEU A 410 4.14 1.47 42.31
CA LEU A 410 3.02 1.30 41.40
C LEU A 410 3.45 0.56 40.12
N VAL A 411 4.58 0.94 39.51
CA VAL A 411 5.10 0.29 38.30
C VAL A 411 5.48 -1.17 38.58
N VAL A 412 6.23 -1.43 39.65
CA VAL A 412 6.64 -2.78 40.03
C VAL A 412 5.43 -3.65 40.36
N GLY A 413 4.48 -3.13 41.15
CA GLY A 413 3.24 -3.84 41.49
C GLY A 413 2.41 -4.16 40.25
N PHE A 414 2.27 -3.20 39.31
CA PHE A 414 1.56 -3.42 38.05
C PHE A 414 2.24 -4.48 37.19
N VAL A 415 3.56 -4.38 36.97
CA VAL A 415 4.32 -5.34 36.16
C VAL A 415 4.24 -6.74 36.76
N VAL A 416 4.45 -6.88 38.08
CA VAL A 416 4.35 -8.17 38.76
C VAL A 416 2.93 -8.72 38.65
N ALA A 417 1.89 -7.92 38.89
CA ALA A 417 0.50 -8.38 38.80
C ALA A 417 0.14 -8.85 37.38
N VAL A 418 0.49 -8.06 36.37
CA VAL A 418 0.18 -8.37 34.97
C VAL A 418 0.95 -9.60 34.49
N GLN A 419 2.24 -9.71 34.81
CA GLN A 419 3.03 -10.89 34.46
C GLN A 419 2.52 -12.14 35.18
N LEU A 420 2.18 -12.02 36.46
CA LEU A 420 1.66 -13.15 37.23
C LEU A 420 0.32 -13.63 36.66
N VAL A 421 -0.59 -12.71 36.27
CA VAL A 421 -1.85 -13.04 35.58
C VAL A 421 -1.60 -13.64 34.19
N SER A 422 -0.70 -13.06 33.39
CA SER A 422 -0.47 -13.54 32.02
C SER A 422 0.15 -14.93 31.99
N VAL A 423 1.18 -15.18 32.83
CA VAL A 423 1.84 -16.49 32.90
C VAL A 423 0.89 -17.57 33.45
N THR A 424 0.10 -17.24 34.50
CA THR A 424 -0.91 -18.18 35.02
C THR A 424 -2.00 -18.48 34.00
N PHE A 425 -2.56 -17.45 33.36
CA PHE A 425 -3.68 -17.58 32.44
C PHE A 425 -3.29 -18.29 31.14
N ASN A 426 -2.19 -17.89 30.50
CA ASN A 426 -1.70 -18.54 29.28
C ASN A 426 -1.19 -19.96 29.55
N GLY A 427 -0.50 -20.18 30.67
CA GLY A 427 -0.03 -21.49 31.08
C GLY A 427 -1.17 -22.48 31.34
N ALA A 428 -2.26 -22.01 31.97
CA ALA A 428 -3.44 -22.83 32.25
C ALA A 428 -4.24 -23.20 30.98
N LEU A 429 -4.28 -22.30 29.98
CA LEU A 429 -5.05 -22.50 28.74
C LEU A 429 -4.31 -23.29 27.65
N SER A 430 -2.97 -23.24 27.63
CA SER A 430 -2.15 -23.84 26.58
C SER A 430 -1.95 -25.36 26.69
N GLY A 431 -2.41 -25.98 27.78
CA GLY A 431 -2.20 -27.42 28.03
C GLY A 431 -0.72 -27.81 28.26
N ALA A 432 0.17 -26.82 28.40
CA ALA A 432 1.61 -27.00 28.47
C ALA A 432 2.10 -27.38 29.89
N GLY A 433 1.82 -28.61 30.34
CA GLY A 433 2.44 -29.22 31.52
C GLY A 433 2.49 -28.34 32.79
N PHE A 434 3.52 -28.54 33.64
CA PHE A 434 3.74 -27.79 34.90
C PHE A 434 4.75 -26.63 34.79
N GLY A 435 5.31 -26.37 33.59
CA GLY A 435 6.39 -25.38 33.40
C GLY A 435 6.00 -23.94 33.77
N TRP A 436 4.74 -23.57 33.57
CA TRP A 436 4.20 -22.26 33.95
C TRP A 436 4.20 -22.01 35.47
N ALA A 437 4.18 -23.06 36.30
CA ALA A 437 4.19 -22.96 37.76
C ALA A 437 5.55 -22.48 38.29
N PHE A 438 6.64 -22.87 37.62
CA PHE A 438 7.96 -22.32 37.94
C PHE A 438 8.02 -20.83 37.59
N GLY A 439 7.46 -20.41 36.44
CA GLY A 439 7.48 -19.01 36.01
C GLY A 439 6.74 -18.09 36.98
N THR A 440 5.59 -18.54 37.47
CA THR A 440 4.82 -17.82 38.49
C THR A 440 5.55 -17.76 39.83
N LEU A 441 6.23 -18.85 40.23
CA LEU A 441 7.09 -18.85 41.41
C LEU A 441 8.26 -17.88 41.28
N ALA A 442 8.94 -17.84 40.13
CA ALA A 442 10.06 -16.92 39.89
C ALA A 442 9.61 -15.44 39.96
N ILE A 443 8.46 -15.10 39.37
CA ILE A 443 7.86 -13.76 39.47
C ILE A 443 7.49 -13.43 40.92
N ALA A 444 6.92 -14.38 41.67
CA ALA A 444 6.59 -14.22 43.08
C ALA A 444 7.86 -14.01 43.94
N VAL A 445 8.95 -14.75 43.68
CA VAL A 445 10.24 -14.59 44.36
C VAL A 445 10.85 -13.23 44.06
N LEU A 446 10.80 -12.76 42.81
CA LEU A 446 11.24 -11.41 42.43
C LEU A 446 10.42 -10.33 43.14
N GLY A 447 9.10 -10.49 43.21
CA GLY A 447 8.22 -9.59 43.97
C GLY A 447 8.52 -9.59 45.47
N GLY A 448 8.81 -10.75 46.05
CA GLY A 448 9.22 -10.92 47.44
C GLY A 448 10.58 -10.28 47.75
N LEU A 449 11.57 -10.49 46.87
CA LEU A 449 12.87 -9.82 46.94
C LEU A 449 12.69 -8.31 46.88
N TYR A 450 11.92 -7.78 45.93
CA TYR A 450 11.61 -6.35 45.85
C TYR A 450 11.02 -5.81 47.15
N TRP A 451 9.99 -6.49 47.66
CA TRP A 451 9.36 -6.11 48.91
C TRP A 451 10.33 -6.10 50.09
N ALA A 452 11.21 -7.11 50.20
CA ALA A 452 12.22 -7.18 51.25
C ALA A 452 13.26 -6.05 51.14
N THR A 453 13.69 -5.72 49.92
CA THR A 453 14.69 -4.66 49.69
C THR A 453 14.18 -3.28 50.04
N GLU A 454 12.91 -2.97 49.76
CA GLU A 454 12.38 -1.66 50.06
C GLU A 454 12.15 -1.46 51.57
N ARG A 455 11.83 -2.54 52.29
CA ARG A 455 11.64 -2.51 53.75
C ARG A 455 12.94 -2.36 54.53
N ALA A 456 14.10 -2.51 53.88
CA ALA A 456 15.40 -2.31 54.50
C ALA A 456 15.67 -0.80 54.75
N ASN A 457 15.86 -0.44 56.03
CA ASN A 457 16.17 0.93 56.45
C ASN A 457 17.63 1.35 56.21
N VAL A 458 18.54 0.40 55.99
CA VAL A 458 19.97 0.67 55.81
C VAL A 458 20.32 0.73 54.31
N ARG A 459 21.02 1.79 53.89
CA ARG A 459 21.35 2.06 52.49
C ARG A 459 22.19 0.95 51.83
N SER A 460 23.08 0.31 52.58
CA SER A 460 23.89 -0.83 52.10
C SER A 460 23.04 -2.06 51.77
N TYR A 461 22.06 -2.40 52.62
CA TYR A 461 21.16 -3.53 52.36
C TYR A 461 20.25 -3.30 51.15
N ARG A 462 19.83 -2.05 50.89
CA ARG A 462 19.11 -1.69 49.65
C ARG A 462 19.96 -1.92 48.40
N ILE A 463 21.24 -1.59 48.44
CA ILE A 463 22.17 -1.79 47.30
C ILE A 463 22.41 -3.28 47.06
N VAL A 464 22.67 -4.06 48.12
CA VAL A 464 22.82 -5.53 48.03
C VAL A 464 21.54 -6.18 47.49
N GLY A 465 20.40 -5.68 47.95
CA GLY A 465 19.09 -6.08 47.47
C GLY A 465 18.87 -5.90 45.97
N LEU A 466 19.20 -4.71 45.46
CA LEU A 466 19.14 -4.39 44.03
C LEU A 466 20.11 -5.27 43.22
N ALA A 467 21.29 -5.55 43.77
CA ALA A 467 22.28 -6.45 43.16
C ALA A 467 21.75 -7.91 43.09
N ALA A 468 21.07 -8.39 44.14
CA ALA A 468 20.47 -9.72 44.15
C ALA A 468 19.32 -9.85 43.13
N GLN A 469 18.50 -8.82 42.98
CA GLN A 469 17.43 -8.79 41.96
C GLN A 469 17.97 -8.81 40.54
N THR A 470 18.99 -7.98 40.27
CA THR A 470 19.64 -7.93 38.95
C THR A 470 20.35 -9.24 38.61
N LEU A 471 21.01 -9.87 39.59
CA LEU A 471 21.61 -11.20 39.42
C LEU A 471 20.54 -12.26 39.11
N LEU A 472 19.43 -12.30 39.85
CA LEU A 472 18.36 -13.28 39.64
C LEU A 472 17.73 -13.15 38.24
N VAL A 473 17.51 -11.93 37.78
CA VAL A 473 17.04 -11.65 36.42
C VAL A 473 18.06 -12.12 35.37
N ALA A 474 19.35 -11.84 35.57
CA ALA A 474 20.40 -12.29 34.65
C ALA A 474 20.47 -13.83 34.56
N VAL A 475 20.28 -14.53 35.68
CA VAL A 475 20.21 -16.00 35.71
C VAL A 475 18.99 -16.52 34.95
N LEU A 476 17.81 -15.93 35.16
CA LEU A 476 16.58 -16.32 34.45
C LEU A 476 16.71 -16.17 32.93
N VAL A 477 17.40 -15.12 32.49
CA VAL A 477 17.71 -14.87 31.07
C VAL A 477 18.70 -15.91 30.53
N LEU A 478 19.79 -16.19 31.26
CA LEU A 478 20.83 -17.13 30.81
C LEU A 478 20.34 -18.59 30.72
N VAL A 479 19.32 -18.95 31.50
CA VAL A 479 18.70 -20.29 31.46
C VAL A 479 17.80 -20.48 30.22
N GLY A 480 17.65 -19.45 29.36
CA GLY A 480 16.90 -19.56 28.10
C GLY A 480 15.41 -19.78 28.33
N TRP A 481 14.87 -19.20 29.40
CA TRP A 481 13.47 -19.44 29.76
C TRP A 481 12.53 -18.52 28.97
N ASP A 482 11.77 -19.13 28.05
CA ASP A 482 10.70 -18.45 27.31
C ASP A 482 9.54 -18.12 28.25
N LEU A 483 9.61 -16.96 28.90
CA LEU A 483 8.45 -16.39 29.59
C LEU A 483 7.41 -16.02 28.52
N PRO A 484 6.13 -16.45 28.66
CA PRO A 484 5.11 -16.12 27.68
C PRO A 484 5.03 -14.61 27.53
N THR A 485 5.11 -14.14 26.28
CA THR A 485 4.92 -12.74 25.95
C THR A 485 3.58 -12.26 26.50
N LEU A 486 3.57 -11.02 27.00
CA LEU A 486 2.33 -10.35 27.31
C LEU A 486 1.59 -10.06 26.00
N ASP A 487 0.99 -11.02 25.32
CA ASP A 487 0.33 -10.74 24.03
C ASP A 487 -0.83 -9.75 24.17
N PHE A 488 -1.43 -9.69 25.36
CA PHE A 488 -2.47 -8.71 25.72
C PHE A 488 -1.95 -7.26 25.81
N LEU A 489 -0.65 -7.07 26.10
CA LEU A 489 0.06 -5.79 26.05
C LEU A 489 1.12 -5.74 24.95
N SER A 490 1.24 -6.77 24.12
CA SER A 490 1.99 -6.75 22.88
C SER A 490 1.11 -6.01 21.88
N PHE A 491 0.97 -4.71 22.14
CA PHE A 491 1.06 -3.73 21.08
C PHE A 491 2.17 -4.23 20.17
N SER A 492 1.84 -4.72 18.98
CA SER A 492 2.83 -5.12 17.98
C SER A 492 3.72 -3.89 17.76
N ILE A 493 4.86 -3.88 18.46
CA ILE A 493 5.94 -2.96 18.18
C ILE A 493 6.48 -3.55 16.89
N GLY A 494 6.04 -2.98 15.76
CA GLY A 494 6.67 -3.27 14.48
C GLY A 494 8.18 -3.26 14.66
N ARG A 495 8.86 -4.24 14.06
CA ARG A 495 10.31 -4.47 14.13
C ARG A 495 11.08 -3.16 13.92
N VAL A 496 11.38 -2.46 15.00
CA VAL A 496 12.29 -1.32 15.02
C VAL A 496 13.41 -1.74 15.94
N ALA A 497 14.53 -2.14 15.34
CA ALA A 497 15.81 -2.27 16.00
C ALA A 497 16.20 -0.88 16.54
N VAL A 498 15.83 -0.59 17.78
CA VAL A 498 16.36 0.57 18.49
C VAL A 498 17.81 0.24 18.83
N SER A 499 18.75 0.97 18.24
CA SER A 499 20.18 0.86 18.55
C SER A 499 20.39 0.92 20.08
N PRO A 500 21.17 -0.01 20.68
CA PRO A 500 21.44 -0.05 22.11
C PRO A 500 21.98 1.25 22.73
N ALA A 501 22.46 2.19 21.91
CA ALA A 501 23.06 3.44 22.33
C ALA A 501 22.06 4.49 22.87
N LEU A 502 20.76 4.45 22.49
CA LEU A 502 19.75 5.39 22.98
C LEU A 502 18.99 4.89 24.23
N ALA A 503 19.25 3.65 24.66
CA ALA A 503 18.76 3.09 25.93
C ALA A 503 19.50 3.65 27.17
N ALA A 504 20.42 4.60 26.99
CA ALA A 504 21.22 5.19 28.05
C ALA A 504 20.48 6.20 28.95
N GLY A 505 19.22 6.55 28.66
CA GLY A 505 18.50 7.63 29.38
C GLY A 505 17.38 7.22 30.34
N VAL A 506 16.63 6.16 30.02
CA VAL A 506 15.53 5.64 30.86
C VAL A 506 15.54 4.12 30.70
N MET A 507 16.11 3.44 31.69
CA MET A 507 16.38 2.00 31.67
C MET A 507 15.10 1.16 31.53
N LEU A 508 14.82 0.73 30.31
CA LEU A 508 14.04 -0.45 29.95
C LEU A 508 15.03 -1.41 29.30
N VAL A 509 15.49 -2.44 30.02
CA VAL A 509 16.28 -3.51 29.40
C VAL A 509 15.28 -4.47 28.76
N SER A 510 15.00 -4.31 27.46
CA SER A 510 14.46 -5.41 26.66
C SER A 510 15.63 -6.34 26.35
N VAL A 511 15.67 -7.51 26.99
CA VAL A 511 16.59 -8.56 26.56
C VAL A 511 16.02 -9.15 25.27
N THR A 512 16.77 -9.00 24.18
CA THR A 512 16.46 -9.54 22.87
C THR A 512 16.76 -11.03 22.84
N THR A 513 15.79 -11.85 23.21
CA THR A 513 15.62 -13.18 22.59
C THR A 513 14.53 -13.03 21.55
N GLU A 514 14.73 -13.66 20.38
CA GLU A 514 13.80 -13.61 19.25
C GLU A 514 12.37 -13.96 19.71
N GLY A 515 11.54 -12.93 19.90
CA GLY A 515 10.13 -13.10 20.20
C GLY A 515 9.60 -12.59 21.55
N GLY A 516 10.35 -11.96 22.47
CA GLY A 516 9.70 -11.43 23.67
C GLY A 516 10.57 -10.71 24.70
N GLY A 517 10.31 -9.43 24.97
CA GLY A 517 11.03 -8.65 25.99
C GLY A 517 10.46 -8.83 27.40
N VAL A 518 11.32 -9.18 28.37
CA VAL A 518 10.99 -9.23 29.81
C VAL A 518 11.15 -7.85 30.45
N PHE A 519 10.10 -7.33 31.09
CA PHE A 519 10.13 -6.02 31.77
C PHE A 519 10.67 -6.14 33.19
N VAL A 520 11.82 -5.51 33.43
CA VAL A 520 12.52 -5.57 34.72
C VAL A 520 12.60 -4.16 35.33
N PRO A 521 11.75 -3.81 36.31
CA PRO A 521 11.67 -2.45 36.85
C PRO A 521 12.77 -2.07 37.86
N PHE A 522 13.69 -2.98 38.20
CA PHE A 522 14.74 -2.76 39.22
C PHE A 522 15.68 -1.55 39.00
N PRO A 523 15.99 -1.13 37.76
CA PRO A 523 16.67 0.14 37.49
C PRO A 523 16.04 1.39 38.12
N LEU A 524 14.71 1.39 38.29
CA LEU A 524 13.99 2.53 38.87
C LEU A 524 14.38 2.77 40.33
N GLY A 525 14.74 1.71 41.07
CA GLY A 525 15.23 1.83 42.44
C GLY A 525 16.59 2.50 42.53
N ALA A 526 17.51 2.14 41.64
CA ALA A 526 18.81 2.81 41.52
C ALA A 526 18.65 4.28 41.09
N ALA A 527 17.78 4.55 40.11
CA ALA A 527 17.46 5.89 39.65
C ALA A 527 16.88 6.76 40.79
N PHE A 528 15.96 6.23 41.59
CA PHE A 528 15.41 6.95 42.75
C PHE A 528 16.49 7.30 43.78
N LEU A 529 17.41 6.38 44.06
CA LEU A 529 18.53 6.63 44.98
C LEU A 529 19.50 7.69 44.47
N LEU A 530 19.71 7.77 43.15
CA LEU A 530 20.53 8.82 42.52
C LEU A 530 19.84 10.18 42.58
N VAL A 531 18.56 10.23 42.19
CA VAL A 531 17.75 11.46 42.19
C VAL A 531 17.60 12.01 43.60
N SER A 532 17.30 11.16 44.58
CA SER A 532 17.21 11.57 45.99
C SER A 532 18.55 12.03 46.57
N ALA A 533 19.67 11.48 46.12
CA ALA A 533 21.00 11.96 46.50
C ALA A 533 21.33 13.32 45.86
N PHE A 534 20.93 13.53 44.61
CA PHE A 534 21.11 14.80 43.89
C PHE A 534 20.24 15.91 44.49
N ALA A 535 18.96 15.63 44.75
CA ALA A 535 18.01 16.59 45.31
C ALA A 535 18.49 17.19 46.64
N ARG A 536 19.22 16.42 47.45
CA ARG A 536 19.81 16.89 48.72
C ARG A 536 21.04 17.79 48.55
N ARG A 537 21.73 17.73 47.41
CA ARG A 537 22.96 18.51 47.12
C ARG A 537 22.73 19.64 46.12
N ALA A 538 21.56 19.69 45.50
CA ALA A 538 21.24 20.66 44.47
C ALA A 538 21.15 22.11 45.04
N PRO A 539 21.41 23.13 44.21
CA PRO A 539 21.23 24.53 44.62
C PRO A 539 19.81 24.81 45.12
N ILE A 540 19.69 25.71 46.11
CA ILE A 540 18.43 26.05 46.80
C ILE A 540 17.28 26.41 45.83
N GLY A 541 17.57 27.10 44.72
CA GLY A 541 16.56 27.44 43.72
C GLY A 541 15.95 26.20 43.03
N TYR A 542 16.78 25.19 42.75
CA TYR A 542 16.32 23.93 42.18
C TYR A 542 15.55 23.09 43.20
N SER A 543 16.11 22.89 44.40
CA SER A 543 15.49 22.04 45.43
C SER A 543 14.14 22.60 45.89
N MET A 544 14.03 23.94 46.06
CA MET A 544 12.75 24.57 46.42
C MET A 544 11.70 24.46 45.32
N GLY A 545 12.08 24.63 44.05
CA GLY A 545 11.16 24.42 42.92
C GLY A 545 10.64 22.98 42.88
N MET A 546 11.52 22.00 43.01
CA MET A 546 11.14 20.58 43.03
C MET A 546 10.24 20.22 44.21
N TRP A 547 10.56 20.68 45.42
CA TRP A 547 9.74 20.45 46.61
C TRP A 547 8.38 21.14 46.53
N GLN A 548 8.33 22.35 45.97
CA GLN A 548 7.06 23.06 45.77
C GLN A 548 6.16 22.32 44.77
N MET A 549 6.72 21.81 43.67
CA MET A 549 5.99 20.99 42.70
C MET A 549 5.53 19.65 43.29
N ALA A 550 6.33 18.99 44.12
CA ALA A 550 5.98 17.72 44.76
C ALA A 550 4.85 17.85 45.80
N ARG A 551 4.79 19.00 46.48
CA ARG A 551 3.76 19.31 47.49
C ARG A 551 2.44 19.80 46.88
N ASN A 552 2.49 20.56 45.78
CA ASN A 552 1.29 21.03 45.04
C ASN A 552 1.27 20.58 43.56
N PRO A 553 1.25 19.27 43.27
CA PRO A 553 1.39 18.76 41.91
C PRO A 553 0.16 19.01 41.02
N THR A 554 -1.02 19.20 41.60
CA THR A 554 -2.28 19.40 40.87
C THR A 554 -2.32 20.67 40.05
N HIS A 555 -1.68 21.74 40.53
CA HIS A 555 -1.55 23.00 39.80
C HIS A 555 -0.75 22.80 38.49
N TYR A 556 0.38 22.10 38.58
CA TYR A 556 1.27 21.83 37.44
C TYR A 556 0.71 20.78 36.49
N ALA A 557 -0.06 19.80 37.00
CA ALA A 557 -0.64 18.73 36.21
C ALA A 557 -1.62 19.23 35.14
N ARG A 558 -2.42 20.28 35.43
CA ARG A 558 -3.34 20.90 34.46
C ARG A 558 -2.59 21.48 33.25
N MET A 559 -1.44 22.09 33.48
CA MET A 559 -0.62 22.65 32.39
C MET A 559 0.13 21.61 31.61
N SER A 560 0.71 20.62 32.30
CA SER A 560 1.34 19.50 31.60
C SER A 560 0.33 18.77 30.73
N LEU A 561 -0.93 18.64 31.16
CA LEU A 561 -1.98 17.99 30.39
C LEU A 561 -2.26 18.72 29.06
N LEU A 562 -2.36 20.05 29.10
CA LEU A 562 -2.48 20.86 27.90
C LEU A 562 -1.31 20.57 26.97
N LEU A 563 -0.07 20.69 27.46
CA LEU A 563 1.13 20.44 26.67
C LEU A 563 1.19 19.02 26.09
N ILE A 564 0.77 18.00 26.85
CA ILE A 564 0.68 16.60 26.42
C ILE A 564 -0.28 16.47 25.23
N LEU A 565 -1.47 17.04 25.34
CA LEU A 565 -2.48 17.02 24.27
C LEU A 565 -2.00 17.77 23.03
N MET A 566 -1.38 18.95 23.19
CA MET A 566 -0.84 19.74 22.08
C MET A 566 0.30 19.02 21.36
N SER A 567 1.29 18.55 22.13
CA SER A 567 2.46 17.83 21.62
C SER A 567 2.05 16.51 20.97
N GLY A 568 1.11 15.78 21.58
CA GLY A 568 0.57 14.53 21.03
C GLY A 568 -0.19 14.73 19.73
N LEU A 569 -1.05 15.75 19.66
CA LEU A 569 -1.72 16.11 18.41
C LEU A 569 -0.72 16.55 17.34
N GLY A 570 0.28 17.35 17.68
CA GLY A 570 1.32 17.79 16.74
C GLY A 570 2.15 16.63 16.18
N ILE A 571 2.47 15.63 17.00
CA ILE A 571 3.23 14.46 16.54
C ILE A 571 2.37 13.49 15.77
N PHE A 572 1.12 13.29 16.20
CA PHE A 572 0.17 12.55 15.40
C PHE A 572 0.05 13.18 14.01
N ALA A 573 -0.15 14.50 13.94
CA ALA A 573 -0.19 15.27 12.69
C ALA A 573 1.09 15.12 11.84
N ALA A 574 2.27 15.27 12.43
CA ALA A 574 3.56 15.14 11.71
C ALA A 574 3.83 13.71 11.22
N SER A 575 3.47 12.71 12.03
CA SER A 575 3.57 11.30 11.67
C SER A 575 2.54 10.91 10.62
N PHE A 576 1.36 11.54 10.67
CA PHE A 576 0.29 11.32 9.73
C PHE A 576 0.67 11.74 8.32
N GLY A 577 1.12 12.99 8.18
CA GLY A 577 1.58 13.51 6.91
C GLY A 577 2.80 12.78 6.35
N GLY A 578 3.80 12.48 7.19
CA GLY A 578 5.02 11.79 6.76
C GLY A 578 4.74 10.38 6.23
N THR A 579 3.96 9.61 6.97
CA THR A 579 3.62 8.22 6.59
C THR A 579 2.78 8.15 5.31
N LEU A 580 1.82 9.06 5.12
CA LEU A 580 1.04 9.10 3.88
C LEU A 580 1.91 9.42 2.67
N GLU A 581 2.75 10.46 2.77
CA GLU A 581 3.65 10.87 1.70
C GLU A 581 4.59 9.72 1.29
N ARG A 582 5.21 9.07 2.28
CA ARG A 582 6.01 7.87 2.05
C ARG A 582 5.20 6.74 1.41
N SER A 583 4.00 6.47 1.93
CA SER A 583 3.14 5.41 1.42
C SER A 583 2.80 5.59 -0.06
N PHE A 584 2.52 6.80 -0.53
CA PHE A 584 2.27 7.05 -1.95
C PHE A 584 3.49 6.71 -2.83
N GLN A 585 4.69 7.12 -2.39
CA GLN A 585 5.92 6.80 -3.11
C GLN A 585 6.20 5.29 -3.11
N GLU A 586 5.96 4.64 -1.97
CA GLU A 586 6.15 3.21 -1.80
C GLU A 586 5.13 2.37 -2.60
N GLN A 587 3.87 2.81 -2.69
CA GLN A 587 2.86 2.18 -3.55
C GLN A 587 3.26 2.21 -5.02
N ALA A 588 3.78 3.33 -5.52
CA ALA A 588 4.25 3.42 -6.90
C ALA A 588 5.45 2.49 -7.16
N ARG A 589 6.40 2.43 -6.21
CA ARG A 589 7.55 1.50 -6.27
C ARG A 589 7.11 0.04 -6.18
N TYR A 590 6.13 -0.27 -5.35
CA TYR A 590 5.59 -1.62 -5.19
C TYR A 590 4.77 -2.07 -6.40
N ALA A 591 3.97 -1.18 -6.98
CA ALA A 591 3.15 -1.47 -8.15
C ALA A 591 4.00 -1.76 -9.40
N THR A 592 5.13 -1.08 -9.55
CA THR A 592 6.07 -1.24 -10.68
C THR A 592 7.10 -2.34 -10.45
N GLY A 593 7.64 -2.49 -9.23
CA GLY A 593 8.67 -3.47 -8.87
C GLY A 593 10.09 -2.99 -9.22
N ALA A 594 10.31 -2.59 -10.47
CA ALA A 594 11.57 -2.04 -10.99
C ALA A 594 11.40 -0.58 -11.49
N ASP A 595 12.43 0.04 -12.05
CA ASP A 595 12.29 1.40 -12.62
C ASP A 595 11.36 1.41 -13.82
N ILE A 596 11.47 0.38 -14.67
CA ILE A 596 10.54 0.11 -15.76
C ILE A 596 10.20 -1.38 -15.73
N ARG A 597 8.90 -1.70 -15.85
CA ARG A 597 8.39 -3.07 -16.04
C ARG A 597 7.65 -3.15 -17.37
N LEU A 598 8.06 -4.08 -18.22
CA LEU A 598 7.37 -4.43 -19.45
C LEU A 598 6.51 -5.67 -19.20
N GLU A 599 5.23 -5.58 -19.53
CA GLU A 599 4.24 -6.64 -19.32
C GLU A 599 3.68 -7.14 -20.66
N GLY A 600 3.48 -8.45 -20.76
CA GLY A 600 2.94 -9.07 -21.96
C GLY A 600 3.94 -9.15 -23.10
N LEU A 601 5.20 -9.46 -22.78
CA LEU A 601 6.28 -9.66 -23.74
C LEU A 601 5.93 -10.80 -24.71
N VAL A 602 5.97 -10.52 -26.01
CA VAL A 602 5.80 -11.51 -27.07
C VAL A 602 7.11 -11.65 -27.87
N LEU A 603 7.84 -12.73 -27.57
CA LEU A 603 9.05 -13.08 -28.32
C LEU A 603 8.73 -13.46 -29.77
N ASN A 604 9.70 -13.28 -30.67
CA ASN A 604 9.56 -13.54 -32.09
C ASN A 604 9.23 -15.03 -32.36
N ASN A 605 8.28 -15.26 -33.27
CA ASN A 605 7.86 -16.60 -33.69
C ASN A 605 8.24 -16.91 -35.16
N LEU A 606 8.93 -15.98 -35.81
CA LEU A 606 9.34 -16.02 -37.21
C LEU A 606 10.80 -15.52 -37.33
N GLY A 607 11.46 -15.90 -38.43
CA GLY A 607 12.83 -15.49 -38.71
C GLY A 607 13.86 -16.19 -37.82
N ASP A 608 14.99 -15.55 -37.56
CA ASP A 608 16.03 -16.09 -36.69
C ASP A 608 15.74 -15.74 -35.23
N SER A 609 16.15 -16.61 -34.31
CA SER A 609 16.11 -16.35 -32.87
C SER A 609 16.87 -15.07 -32.51
N ARG A 610 16.48 -14.36 -31.45
CA ARG A 610 17.15 -13.12 -31.03
C ARG A 610 17.37 -13.12 -29.51
N PRO A 611 18.48 -12.55 -29.01
CA PRO A 611 18.78 -12.49 -27.59
C PRO A 611 17.82 -11.53 -26.88
N LEU A 612 17.07 -12.01 -25.89
CA LEU A 612 16.08 -11.20 -25.19
C LEU A 612 16.71 -10.04 -24.41
N VAL A 613 17.66 -10.36 -23.52
CA VAL A 613 18.24 -9.39 -22.58
C VAL A 613 19.12 -8.37 -23.33
N ASP A 614 19.98 -8.85 -24.24
CA ASP A 614 20.91 -7.98 -24.95
C ASP A 614 20.20 -6.99 -25.88
N SER A 615 19.06 -7.38 -26.47
CA SER A 615 18.26 -6.47 -27.32
C SER A 615 17.80 -5.21 -26.57
N TYR A 616 17.57 -5.29 -25.26
CA TYR A 616 17.20 -4.13 -24.45
C TYR A 616 18.42 -3.46 -23.79
N LYS A 617 19.46 -4.21 -23.41
CA LYS A 617 20.68 -3.64 -22.82
C LYS A 617 21.43 -2.70 -23.76
N ILE A 618 21.32 -2.90 -25.07
CA ILE A 618 21.96 -2.04 -26.08
C ILE A 618 21.27 -0.66 -26.18
N MET A 619 20.03 -0.52 -25.70
CA MET A 619 19.31 0.74 -25.77
C MET A 619 19.94 1.82 -24.87
N PRO A 620 20.05 3.08 -25.36
CA PRO A 620 20.53 4.19 -24.53
C PRO A 620 19.69 4.37 -23.27
N GLY A 621 20.35 4.48 -22.12
CA GLY A 621 19.70 4.75 -20.82
C GLY A 621 19.15 3.53 -20.09
N VAL A 622 19.21 2.33 -20.67
CA VAL A 622 18.90 1.06 -19.99
C VAL A 622 20.14 0.58 -19.21
N GLY A 623 19.94 0.20 -17.94
CA GLY A 623 20.98 -0.36 -17.08
C GLY A 623 20.96 -1.88 -17.12
N GLU A 624 20.49 -2.48 -16.02
CA GLU A 624 20.31 -3.93 -15.91
C GLU A 624 18.90 -4.34 -16.32
N VAL A 625 18.78 -5.54 -16.90
CA VAL A 625 17.52 -6.10 -17.40
C VAL A 625 17.42 -7.55 -16.92
N SER A 626 16.31 -7.87 -16.26
CA SER A 626 15.96 -9.24 -15.84
C SER A 626 14.68 -9.69 -16.53
N PRO A 627 14.69 -10.82 -17.25
CA PRO A 627 13.47 -11.48 -17.65
C PRO A 627 12.73 -12.03 -16.43
N VAL A 628 11.40 -12.04 -16.49
CA VAL A 628 10.52 -12.59 -15.46
C VAL A 628 9.42 -13.42 -16.12
N LEU A 629 9.13 -14.57 -15.54
CA LEU A 629 7.99 -15.40 -15.91
C LEU A 629 6.91 -15.27 -14.84
N ARG A 630 5.74 -14.78 -15.24
CA ARG A 630 4.52 -14.83 -14.44
C ARG A 630 3.58 -15.89 -15.02
N ALA A 631 3.35 -16.95 -14.25
CA ALA A 631 2.53 -18.08 -14.67
C ALA A 631 1.44 -18.40 -13.65
N PHE A 632 0.33 -18.95 -14.13
CA PHE A 632 -0.69 -19.52 -13.26
C PHE A 632 -0.28 -20.93 -12.83
N GLY A 633 -0.53 -21.27 -11.56
CA GLY A 633 -0.26 -22.59 -11.02
C GLY A 633 -1.34 -23.09 -10.06
N THR A 634 -1.33 -24.39 -9.82
CA THR A 634 -2.20 -25.05 -8.83
C THR A 634 -1.42 -26.01 -7.97
N ASP A 635 -1.74 -26.06 -6.68
CA ASP A 635 -1.22 -27.11 -5.79
C ASP A 635 -1.79 -28.48 -6.22
N LEU A 636 -0.93 -29.50 -6.33
CA LEU A 636 -1.34 -30.85 -6.73
C LEU A 636 -1.39 -31.83 -5.53
N SER A 637 -1.20 -31.33 -4.31
CA SER A 637 -1.28 -32.14 -3.08
C SER A 637 -2.70 -32.64 -2.78
N ARG A 638 -3.73 -31.92 -3.25
CA ARG A 638 -5.15 -32.24 -3.07
C ARG A 638 -5.87 -32.36 -4.41
N LEU A 639 -7.01 -33.05 -4.42
CA LEU A 639 -7.85 -33.23 -5.62
C LEU A 639 -8.34 -31.88 -6.19
N ILE A 640 -8.65 -30.94 -5.30
CA ILE A 640 -8.93 -29.53 -5.61
C ILE A 640 -7.90 -28.72 -4.82
N GLY A 641 -6.79 -28.38 -5.47
CA GLY A 641 -5.72 -27.59 -4.86
C GLY A 641 -5.96 -26.09 -4.95
N GLU A 642 -5.25 -25.34 -4.11
CA GLU A 642 -5.26 -23.88 -4.14
C GLU A 642 -4.57 -23.38 -5.43
N SER A 643 -5.20 -22.44 -6.11
CA SER A 643 -4.59 -21.73 -7.22
C SER A 643 -3.61 -20.67 -6.71
N TYR A 644 -2.47 -20.53 -7.38
CA TYR A 644 -1.45 -19.55 -7.02
C TYR A 644 -0.82 -18.92 -8.27
N THR A 645 -0.11 -17.81 -8.09
CA THR A 645 0.73 -17.21 -9.12
C THR A 645 2.19 -17.62 -8.92
N MET A 646 2.79 -18.25 -9.92
CA MET A 646 4.23 -18.50 -9.96
C MET A 646 4.94 -17.28 -10.54
N ILE A 647 5.92 -16.76 -9.81
CA ILE A 647 6.90 -15.81 -10.32
C ILE A 647 8.25 -16.53 -10.40
N ALA A 648 8.83 -16.58 -11.59
CA ALA A 648 10.20 -17.05 -11.77
C ALA A 648 11.05 -15.90 -12.27
N LEU A 649 12.16 -15.63 -11.60
CA LEU A 649 13.00 -14.46 -11.85
C LEU A 649 14.49 -14.78 -11.62
N ASP A 650 15.37 -13.92 -12.13
CA ASP A 650 16.81 -13.99 -11.85
C ASP A 650 17.09 -13.30 -10.50
N GLY A 651 17.30 -14.09 -9.45
CA GLY A 651 17.47 -13.60 -8.08
C GLY A 651 18.62 -12.60 -7.92
N PRO A 652 19.85 -12.92 -8.37
CA PRO A 652 20.99 -11.99 -8.36
C PRO A 652 20.71 -10.65 -9.03
N VAL A 653 20.10 -10.62 -10.22
CA VAL A 653 19.82 -9.36 -10.94
C VAL A 653 18.68 -8.58 -10.27
N VAL A 654 17.58 -9.27 -9.92
CA VAL A 654 16.39 -8.64 -9.31
C VAL A 654 16.68 -8.05 -7.94
N LYS A 655 17.65 -8.59 -7.19
CA LYS A 655 18.12 -8.00 -5.93
C LYS A 655 18.54 -6.53 -6.09
N ASP A 656 19.15 -6.17 -7.22
CA ASP A 656 19.72 -4.84 -7.44
C ASP A 656 18.76 -3.89 -8.16
N ILE A 657 17.89 -4.41 -9.05
CA ILE A 657 16.91 -3.59 -9.79
C ILE A 657 15.54 -3.48 -9.10
N GLY A 658 15.22 -4.43 -8.22
CA GLY A 658 13.95 -4.51 -7.50
C GLY A 658 13.91 -3.62 -6.25
N TRP A 659 12.73 -3.11 -5.91
CA TRP A 659 12.53 -2.36 -4.67
C TRP A 659 11.92 -3.24 -3.56
N PHE A 660 12.66 -3.43 -2.47
CA PHE A 660 12.24 -4.24 -1.31
C PHE A 660 12.37 -3.46 -0.01
N ARG A 661 11.39 -3.59 0.89
CA ARG A 661 11.48 -3.08 2.25
C ARG A 661 11.97 -4.15 3.23
N PRO A 662 12.60 -3.76 4.35
CA PRO A 662 13.05 -4.71 5.37
C PRO A 662 11.94 -5.53 6.04
N ASP A 663 10.67 -5.12 5.92
CA ASP A 663 9.52 -5.80 6.51
C ASP A 663 8.71 -6.65 5.52
N PHE A 664 9.26 -6.91 4.33
CA PHE A 664 8.63 -7.80 3.34
C PHE A 664 8.81 -9.29 3.66
N SER A 665 9.81 -9.61 4.48
CA SER A 665 10.15 -10.96 4.91
C SER A 665 10.90 -10.91 6.24
N ASN A 666 11.02 -12.06 6.89
CA ASN A 666 11.77 -12.15 8.14
C ASN A 666 13.27 -11.92 7.94
N ASP A 667 13.79 -12.45 6.83
CA ASP A 667 15.18 -12.34 6.39
C ASP A 667 15.32 -11.31 5.25
N PRO A 668 16.51 -10.72 5.00
CA PRO A 668 16.71 -9.78 3.92
C PRO A 668 16.35 -10.38 2.54
N MET A 669 15.47 -9.73 1.79
CA MET A 669 14.99 -10.24 0.50
C MET A 669 16.13 -10.58 -0.47
N GLY A 670 17.21 -9.79 -0.49
CA GLY A 670 18.36 -10.08 -1.35
C GLY A 670 19.07 -11.41 -1.05
N GLU A 671 19.08 -11.85 0.22
CA GLU A 671 19.63 -13.16 0.60
C GLU A 671 18.66 -14.28 0.21
N LEU A 672 17.34 -14.06 0.38
CA LEU A 672 16.32 -15.01 -0.03
C LEU A 672 16.32 -15.25 -1.54
N LEU A 673 16.40 -14.19 -2.34
CA LEU A 673 16.41 -14.30 -3.81
C LEU A 673 17.68 -14.99 -4.33
N THR A 674 18.83 -14.74 -3.72
CA THR A 674 20.08 -15.43 -4.08
C THR A 674 20.11 -16.89 -3.63
N SER A 675 19.37 -17.24 -2.57
CA SER A 675 19.26 -18.63 -2.09
C SER A 675 18.47 -19.56 -3.03
N LEU A 676 17.74 -19.01 -4.01
CA LEU A 676 16.95 -19.77 -4.98
C LEU A 676 17.81 -20.44 -6.09
N ASP A 677 19.07 -20.01 -6.25
CA ASP A 677 19.95 -20.36 -7.39
C ASP A 677 20.63 -21.76 -7.28
N HIS A 678 19.91 -22.80 -6.82
CA HIS A 678 20.52 -24.08 -6.43
C HIS A 678 19.82 -25.38 -6.86
N PRO A 679 19.38 -25.52 -8.12
CA PRO A 679 19.34 -26.84 -8.75
C PRO A 679 20.18 -26.86 -10.03
N ARG A 680 21.05 -27.86 -10.18
CA ARG A 680 21.78 -28.12 -11.44
C ARG A 680 20.74 -28.43 -12.52
N PRO A 681 20.42 -27.51 -13.44
CA PRO A 681 19.47 -27.84 -14.48
C PRO A 681 20.09 -28.89 -15.42
N PRO A 682 19.27 -29.60 -16.21
CA PRO A 682 19.78 -30.44 -17.29
C PRO A 682 20.73 -29.59 -18.15
N ARG A 683 22.00 -30.02 -18.24
CA ARG A 683 23.02 -29.32 -19.03
C ARG A 683 22.75 -29.45 -20.54
N GLY A 684 21.93 -30.42 -20.93
CA GLY A 684 21.77 -30.82 -22.31
C GLY A 684 23.08 -31.42 -22.85
N LEU A 685 23.04 -31.86 -24.09
CA LEU A 685 24.16 -32.43 -24.83
C LEU A 685 24.47 -31.49 -25.99
N ALA A 686 25.71 -30.99 -26.09
CA ALA A 686 26.08 -30.04 -27.12
C ALA A 686 25.98 -30.69 -28.52
N ILE A 687 25.29 -30.03 -29.44
CA ILE A 687 25.21 -30.41 -30.84
C ILE A 687 26.32 -29.65 -31.57
N PRO A 688 27.12 -30.30 -32.43
CA PRO A 688 28.15 -29.61 -33.22
C PRO A 688 27.58 -28.43 -34.02
N ASP A 689 28.31 -27.30 -34.06
CA ASP A 689 27.85 -26.06 -34.70
C ASP A 689 27.68 -26.19 -36.24
N ASP A 690 28.36 -27.17 -36.85
CA ASP A 690 28.27 -27.50 -38.27
C ASP A 690 27.16 -28.53 -38.60
N ALA A 691 26.39 -28.95 -37.60
CA ALA A 691 25.28 -29.88 -37.79
C ALA A 691 24.14 -29.24 -38.60
N VAL A 692 23.72 -29.94 -39.66
CA VAL A 692 22.54 -29.60 -40.49
C VAL A 692 21.37 -30.54 -40.25
N GLY A 693 21.59 -31.70 -39.63
CA GLY A 693 20.57 -32.70 -39.33
C GLY A 693 20.80 -33.41 -38.01
N LEU A 694 19.72 -33.90 -37.41
CA LEU A 694 19.72 -34.64 -36.15
C LEU A 694 18.91 -35.92 -36.32
N GLY A 695 19.45 -37.05 -35.88
CA GLY A 695 18.80 -38.35 -36.02
C GLY A 695 18.95 -39.25 -34.80
N VAL A 696 18.08 -40.26 -34.74
CA VAL A 696 18.06 -41.29 -33.70
C VAL A 696 17.79 -42.67 -34.28
N ARG A 697 18.40 -43.69 -33.69
CA ARG A 697 18.17 -45.08 -34.05
C ARG A 697 17.40 -45.77 -32.94
N VAL A 698 16.23 -46.30 -33.28
CA VAL A 698 15.30 -46.89 -32.32
C VAL A 698 14.66 -48.17 -32.84
N ILE A 699 14.22 -49.02 -31.93
CA ILE A 699 13.35 -50.17 -32.20
C ILE A 699 12.25 -50.25 -31.14
N ALA A 700 11.01 -50.42 -31.59
CA ALA A 700 9.85 -50.55 -30.70
C ALA A 700 9.51 -52.01 -30.42
N ASP A 701 8.92 -52.27 -29.24
CA ASP A 701 8.40 -53.59 -28.85
C ASP A 701 7.30 -54.12 -29.78
N ARG A 702 6.50 -53.21 -30.32
CA ARG A 702 5.41 -53.46 -31.27
C ARG A 702 5.18 -52.25 -32.17
N PRO A 703 4.45 -52.39 -33.28
CA PRO A 703 4.04 -51.24 -34.08
C PRO A 703 3.09 -50.32 -33.30
N HIS A 704 3.53 -49.09 -33.04
CA HIS A 704 2.73 -47.99 -32.51
C HIS A 704 2.49 -46.96 -33.62
N SER A 705 1.37 -47.12 -34.35
CA SER A 705 1.09 -46.34 -35.56
C SER A 705 0.87 -44.84 -35.34
N THR A 706 0.61 -44.40 -34.10
CA THR A 706 0.35 -42.99 -33.76
C THR A 706 1.40 -42.40 -32.83
N VAL A 707 2.36 -43.18 -32.33
CA VAL A 707 3.38 -42.69 -31.38
C VAL A 707 4.59 -42.17 -32.15
N ALA A 708 4.92 -40.89 -31.97
CA ALA A 708 6.04 -40.25 -32.62
C ALA A 708 7.22 -40.01 -31.66
N VAL A 709 8.43 -40.15 -32.19
CA VAL A 709 9.69 -39.79 -31.52
C VAL A 709 10.02 -38.34 -31.82
N THR A 710 10.33 -37.57 -30.78
CA THR A 710 10.67 -36.15 -30.85
C THR A 710 11.95 -35.88 -30.10
N LEU A 711 12.87 -35.12 -30.72
CA LEU A 711 14.02 -34.54 -30.05
C LEU A 711 13.75 -33.07 -29.75
N ARG A 712 14.08 -32.62 -28.54
CA ARG A 712 13.91 -31.23 -28.11
C ARG A 712 15.27 -30.57 -27.99
N VAL A 713 15.46 -29.51 -28.76
CA VAL A 713 16.72 -28.77 -28.88
C VAL A 713 16.53 -27.36 -28.31
N ARG A 714 17.54 -26.86 -27.59
CA ARG A 714 17.62 -25.50 -27.10
C ARG A 714 18.74 -24.74 -27.84
N ASP A 715 18.47 -23.49 -28.17
CA ASP A 715 19.43 -22.59 -28.82
C ASP A 715 20.19 -21.69 -27.82
N VAL A 716 21.10 -20.85 -28.32
CA VAL A 716 21.89 -19.91 -27.51
C VAL A 716 21.05 -18.86 -26.79
N ASN A 717 19.92 -18.47 -27.39
CA ASN A 717 19.00 -17.46 -26.84
C ASN A 717 17.98 -18.06 -25.84
N GLY A 718 18.09 -19.36 -25.52
CA GLY A 718 17.22 -20.04 -24.57
C GLY A 718 15.85 -20.45 -25.11
N ARG A 719 15.71 -20.53 -26.44
CA ARG A 719 14.50 -20.93 -27.15
C ARG A 719 14.48 -22.44 -27.36
N TYR A 720 13.29 -23.05 -27.32
CA TYR A 720 13.13 -24.49 -27.46
C TYR A 720 12.43 -24.88 -28.76
N TYR A 721 12.97 -25.92 -29.40
CA TYR A 721 12.54 -26.42 -30.70
C TYR A 721 12.28 -27.92 -30.61
N SER A 722 11.09 -28.35 -31.05
CA SER A 722 10.73 -29.77 -31.14
C SER A 722 10.90 -30.28 -32.56
N TYR A 723 11.72 -31.31 -32.75
CA TYR A 723 11.93 -32.01 -34.02
C TYR A 723 11.28 -33.38 -33.98
N VAL A 724 10.12 -33.52 -34.63
CA VAL A 724 9.41 -34.80 -34.75
C VAL A 724 10.07 -35.65 -35.85
N LEU A 725 10.78 -36.69 -35.44
CA LEU A 725 11.61 -37.50 -36.33
C LEU A 725 10.78 -38.48 -37.16
N GLY A 726 9.89 -39.25 -36.53
CA GLY A 726 9.08 -40.27 -37.19
C GLY A 726 8.15 -41.04 -36.23
N LEU A 727 7.34 -41.93 -36.79
CA LEU A 727 6.40 -42.79 -36.05
C LEU A 727 7.04 -44.15 -35.74
N LEU A 728 6.78 -44.71 -34.56
CA LEU A 728 7.23 -46.04 -34.12
C LEU A 728 6.37 -47.17 -34.73
N ASN A 729 6.24 -47.21 -36.06
CA ASN A 729 5.28 -48.06 -36.76
C ASN A 729 5.81 -49.46 -37.17
N THR A 730 7.01 -49.84 -36.77
CA THR A 730 7.58 -51.18 -37.06
C THR A 730 8.31 -51.75 -35.85
N THR A 731 8.62 -53.06 -35.90
CA THR A 731 9.46 -53.77 -34.92
C THR A 731 10.87 -54.03 -35.47
N GLN A 732 11.31 -53.27 -36.46
CA GLN A 732 12.67 -53.32 -36.98
C GLN A 732 13.42 -52.07 -36.53
N TRP A 733 14.75 -52.12 -36.55
CA TRP A 733 15.57 -50.93 -36.31
C TRP A 733 15.25 -49.84 -37.34
N GLN A 734 14.90 -48.66 -36.84
CA GLN A 734 14.59 -47.48 -37.64
C GLN A 734 15.61 -46.39 -37.35
N ALA A 735 16.31 -45.94 -38.40
CA ALA A 735 17.08 -44.71 -38.37
C ALA A 735 16.16 -43.56 -38.81
N MET A 736 15.85 -42.65 -37.89
CA MET A 736 14.98 -41.49 -38.14
C MET A 736 15.81 -40.22 -38.08
N GLU A 737 15.70 -39.34 -39.08
CA GLU A 737 16.48 -38.10 -39.15
C GLU A 737 15.63 -36.93 -39.63
N ARG A 738 15.92 -35.73 -39.11
CA ARG A 738 15.33 -34.47 -39.57
C ARG A 738 16.39 -33.38 -39.76
N PRO A 739 16.22 -32.50 -40.76
CA PRO A 739 17.03 -31.30 -40.86
C PRO A 739 16.75 -30.36 -39.67
N LEU A 740 17.80 -29.70 -39.19
CA LEU A 740 17.71 -28.67 -38.16
C LEU A 740 17.06 -27.38 -38.70
N GLU A 741 17.24 -27.11 -40.00
CA GLU A 741 16.53 -26.03 -40.69
C GLU A 741 15.03 -26.34 -40.77
N ARG A 742 14.21 -25.38 -40.32
CA ARG A 742 12.76 -25.53 -40.28
C ARG A 742 12.14 -24.93 -41.53
N SER A 743 11.41 -25.74 -42.30
CA SER A 743 10.69 -25.28 -43.50
C SER A 743 9.20 -25.05 -43.20
N ALA A 744 8.61 -23.97 -43.72
CA ALA A 744 7.17 -23.75 -43.62
C ALA A 744 6.40 -24.80 -44.43
N ARG A 745 5.33 -25.38 -43.85
CA ARG A 745 4.43 -26.29 -44.59
C ARG A 745 3.53 -25.55 -45.59
N PHE A 746 3.09 -24.33 -45.26
CA PHE A 746 2.23 -23.47 -46.10
C PHE A 746 2.47 -21.99 -45.75
N GLY A 747 2.79 -21.14 -46.74
CA GLY A 747 2.92 -19.69 -46.58
C GLY A 747 4.29 -19.11 -47.00
N ARG A 748 4.35 -17.78 -47.19
CA ARG A 748 5.57 -17.02 -47.53
C ARG A 748 6.44 -16.66 -46.30
N GLN A 749 6.02 -17.00 -45.09
CA GLN A 749 6.70 -16.60 -43.85
C GLN A 749 7.74 -17.65 -43.42
N ARG A 750 8.99 -17.22 -43.20
CA ARG A 750 10.09 -18.07 -42.70
C ARG A 750 9.82 -18.41 -41.22
N PRO A 751 9.64 -19.69 -40.84
CA PRO A 751 9.38 -20.06 -39.46
C PRO A 751 10.62 -19.79 -38.60
N LEU A 752 10.43 -19.71 -37.28
CA LEU A 752 11.52 -19.48 -36.35
C LEU A 752 12.64 -20.51 -36.51
N GLN A 753 13.84 -20.04 -36.81
CA GLN A 753 15.07 -20.83 -36.88
C GLN A 753 15.82 -20.80 -35.54
N PRO A 754 16.46 -21.90 -35.15
CA PRO A 754 17.36 -21.94 -34.00
C PRO A 754 18.71 -21.27 -34.32
N GLU A 755 19.36 -20.69 -33.31
CA GLU A 755 20.68 -20.05 -33.44
C GLU A 755 21.76 -20.83 -32.65
N PRO A 756 22.86 -21.29 -33.29
CA PRO A 756 23.93 -22.01 -32.62
C PRO A 756 24.62 -21.20 -31.50
N PRO A 757 25.27 -21.85 -30.50
CA PRO A 757 25.37 -23.30 -30.32
C PRO A 757 24.05 -23.94 -29.87
N LEU A 758 23.79 -25.14 -30.40
CA LEU A 758 22.58 -25.90 -30.10
C LEU A 758 22.84 -26.97 -29.05
N THR A 759 21.85 -27.23 -28.20
CA THR A 759 21.92 -28.25 -27.15
C THR A 759 20.72 -29.17 -27.21
N LEU A 760 20.94 -30.48 -27.28
CA LEU A 760 19.89 -31.47 -27.16
C LEU A 760 19.50 -31.62 -25.69
N VAL A 761 18.22 -31.41 -25.37
CA VAL A 761 17.74 -31.34 -23.99
C VAL A 761 17.00 -32.61 -23.58
N SER A 762 16.08 -33.08 -24.43
CA SER A 762 15.29 -34.27 -24.15
C SER A 762 14.90 -35.04 -25.41
N MET A 763 14.62 -36.33 -25.22
CA MET A 763 14.01 -37.20 -26.20
C MET A 763 12.67 -37.68 -25.64
N THR A 764 11.60 -37.42 -26.39
CA THR A 764 10.24 -37.75 -25.98
C THR A 764 9.52 -38.59 -27.02
N ILE A 765 8.57 -39.38 -26.54
CA ILE A 765 7.54 -40.06 -27.30
C ILE A 765 6.19 -39.48 -26.89
N HIS A 766 5.30 -39.32 -27.85
CA HIS A 766 3.95 -38.83 -27.61
C HIS A 766 3.00 -39.38 -28.68
N ASP A 767 1.72 -39.48 -28.36
CA ASP A 767 0.70 -39.87 -29.32
C ASP A 767 0.35 -38.64 -30.19
N THR A 768 0.41 -38.81 -31.50
CA THR A 768 0.09 -37.76 -32.48
C THR A 768 -1.42 -37.60 -32.67
N ASP A 769 -2.23 -38.55 -32.20
CA ASP A 769 -3.69 -38.44 -32.18
C ASP A 769 -4.18 -38.02 -30.79
N GLY A 770 -4.61 -36.76 -30.68
CA GLY A 770 -5.17 -36.20 -29.44
C GLY A 770 -6.47 -36.87 -28.96
N ARG A 771 -7.11 -37.72 -29.77
CA ARG A 771 -8.30 -38.51 -29.38
C ARG A 771 -7.94 -39.90 -28.86
N SER A 772 -6.70 -40.33 -29.03
CA SER A 772 -6.18 -41.63 -28.59
C SER A 772 -5.77 -41.60 -27.11
N ARG A 773 -5.26 -42.71 -26.60
CA ARG A 773 -4.48 -42.77 -25.35
C ARG A 773 -3.11 -43.32 -25.70
N LEU A 774 -2.07 -42.76 -25.07
CA LEU A 774 -0.73 -43.33 -25.18
C LEU A 774 -0.74 -44.68 -24.46
N ARG A 775 -0.81 -45.78 -25.23
CA ARG A 775 -0.79 -47.15 -24.68
C ARG A 775 0.60 -47.46 -24.13
N SER A 776 0.70 -48.34 -23.13
CA SER A 776 2.00 -48.80 -22.63
C SER A 776 2.84 -49.44 -23.73
N GLY A 777 4.16 -49.37 -23.61
CA GLY A 777 5.09 -49.92 -24.58
C GLY A 777 6.54 -49.72 -24.16
N SER A 778 7.46 -50.12 -25.01
CA SER A 778 8.89 -49.85 -24.81
C SER A 778 9.61 -49.57 -26.12
N VAL A 779 10.64 -48.74 -26.04
CA VAL A 779 11.51 -48.38 -27.16
C VAL A 779 12.95 -48.56 -26.72
N THR A 780 13.73 -49.30 -27.51
CA THR A 780 15.18 -49.38 -27.33
C THR A 780 15.82 -48.33 -28.22
N ILE A 781 16.75 -47.57 -27.66
CA ILE A 781 17.45 -46.44 -28.27
C ILE A 781 18.92 -46.82 -28.35
N ASP A 782 19.49 -46.76 -29.55
CA ASP A 782 20.86 -47.21 -29.82
C ASP A 782 21.83 -46.04 -29.88
N GLU A 783 21.57 -45.06 -30.74
CA GLU A 783 22.42 -43.87 -30.89
C GLU A 783 21.61 -42.64 -31.29
N ILE A 784 22.10 -41.46 -30.88
CA ILE A 784 21.69 -40.14 -31.39
C ILE A 784 22.89 -39.55 -32.14
N TRP A 785 22.70 -39.12 -33.38
CA TRP A 785 23.76 -38.55 -34.21
C TRP A 785 23.41 -37.17 -34.78
N SER A 786 24.44 -36.39 -35.09
CA SER A 786 24.34 -35.21 -35.95
C SER A 786 24.90 -35.52 -37.33
N ARG A 787 24.34 -34.87 -38.35
CA ARG A 787 24.88 -34.85 -39.72
C ARG A 787 25.41 -33.46 -40.03
N ASP A 788 26.63 -33.35 -40.55
CA ASP A 788 27.21 -32.09 -41.01
C ASP A 788 26.77 -31.74 -42.46
N ALA A 789 27.15 -30.55 -42.93
CA ALA A 789 26.86 -30.13 -44.31
C ALA A 789 27.58 -30.97 -45.38
N SER A 790 28.66 -31.70 -45.04
CA SER A 790 29.40 -32.59 -45.95
C SER A 790 28.75 -33.97 -46.09
N GLY A 791 27.78 -34.29 -45.23
CA GLY A 791 27.10 -35.56 -45.14
C GLY A 791 27.72 -36.55 -44.15
N ALA A 792 28.80 -36.17 -43.46
CA ALA A 792 29.42 -36.97 -42.40
C ALA A 792 28.48 -37.07 -41.19
N VAL A 793 28.45 -38.25 -40.56
CA VAL A 793 27.61 -38.55 -39.40
C VAL A 793 28.51 -38.70 -38.18
N THR A 794 28.21 -37.93 -37.14
CA THR A 794 28.95 -37.94 -35.87
C THR A 794 28.00 -38.37 -34.75
N PRO A 795 28.29 -39.45 -34.00
CA PRO A 795 27.49 -39.83 -32.84
C PRO A 795 27.63 -38.76 -31.75
N ILE A 796 26.49 -38.33 -31.20
CA ILE A 796 26.41 -37.38 -30.08
C ILE A 796 26.24 -38.16 -28.76
N GLU A 797 25.42 -39.21 -28.78
CA GLU A 797 25.15 -40.11 -27.64
C GLU A 797 25.06 -41.55 -28.13
N THR A 798 25.78 -42.46 -27.48
CA THR A 798 25.83 -43.90 -27.79
C THR A 798 25.19 -44.76 -26.70
N PHE A 799 24.71 -44.16 -25.59
CA PHE A 799 24.04 -44.81 -24.45
C PHE A 799 24.86 -45.88 -23.71
N ASP A 800 26.19 -45.89 -23.88
CA ASP A 800 27.12 -46.76 -23.15
C ASP A 800 27.09 -46.53 -21.62
N ASP A 801 26.70 -45.33 -21.18
CA ASP A 801 26.44 -44.98 -19.78
C ASP A 801 25.10 -44.27 -19.66
N ILE A 802 24.06 -45.01 -19.27
CA ILE A 802 22.71 -44.45 -19.08
C ILE A 802 22.57 -43.61 -17.81
N THR A 803 23.57 -43.59 -16.91
CA THR A 803 23.48 -42.86 -15.63
C THR A 803 23.49 -41.35 -15.80
N THR A 804 23.88 -40.87 -16.98
CA THR A 804 23.81 -39.47 -17.41
C THR A 804 22.42 -39.04 -17.84
N TRP A 805 21.48 -39.99 -17.98
CA TRP A 805 20.09 -39.74 -18.40
C TRP A 805 19.11 -40.01 -17.27
N ALA A 806 18.06 -39.20 -17.23
CA ALA A 806 16.96 -39.35 -16.28
C ALA A 806 15.61 -39.42 -17.00
N VAL A 807 14.65 -40.08 -16.35
CA VAL A 807 13.28 -40.25 -16.87
C VAL A 807 12.47 -38.97 -16.63
N LEU A 808 11.72 -38.53 -17.64
CA LEU A 808 10.81 -37.39 -17.55
C LEU A 808 9.60 -37.75 -16.68
N ARG A 809 9.47 -37.06 -15.53
CA ARG A 809 8.37 -37.25 -14.57
C ARG A 809 7.24 -36.21 -14.70
N GLY A 810 6.91 -35.83 -15.94
CA GLY A 810 5.96 -34.75 -16.24
C GLY A 810 4.48 -35.10 -16.06
N ALA A 811 4.14 -36.40 -16.05
CA ALA A 811 2.78 -36.89 -15.88
C ALA A 811 2.62 -37.74 -14.61
N ARG A 812 1.42 -37.81 -14.01
CA ARG A 812 1.17 -38.71 -12.86
C ARG A 812 1.50 -40.16 -13.19
N GLN A 813 1.18 -40.58 -14.42
CA GLN A 813 1.42 -41.93 -14.92
C GLN A 813 2.91 -42.19 -15.18
N SER A 814 3.70 -41.13 -15.42
CA SER A 814 5.14 -41.26 -15.69
C SER A 814 5.96 -41.68 -14.48
N ILE A 815 5.40 -41.73 -13.26
CA ILE A 815 6.07 -42.23 -12.05
C ILE A 815 6.53 -43.69 -12.20
N THR A 816 5.82 -44.48 -13.03
CA THR A 816 6.16 -45.89 -13.27
C THR A 816 7.07 -46.11 -14.47
N ASP A 817 7.49 -45.05 -15.16
CA ASP A 817 8.38 -45.16 -16.33
C ASP A 817 9.79 -45.50 -15.88
N VAL A 818 10.50 -46.27 -16.69
CA VAL A 818 11.83 -46.78 -16.33
C VAL A 818 12.77 -46.68 -17.52
N LEU A 819 14.01 -46.30 -17.25
CA LEU A 819 15.14 -46.38 -18.15
C LEU A 819 16.08 -47.48 -17.64
N GLN A 820 16.46 -48.42 -18.51
CA GLN A 820 17.36 -49.54 -18.17
C GLN A 820 18.37 -49.75 -19.30
N GLU A 821 19.51 -50.35 -18.99
CA GLU A 821 20.44 -50.84 -20.01
C GLU A 821 19.78 -51.98 -20.79
N SER A 822 19.93 -51.96 -22.11
CA SER A 822 19.41 -52.99 -23.00
C SER A 822 20.52 -53.97 -23.38
N VAL A 823 20.17 -55.25 -23.42
CA VAL A 823 21.07 -56.32 -23.91
C VAL A 823 21.01 -56.44 -25.45
N VAL A 824 20.19 -55.61 -26.10
CA VAL A 824 19.91 -55.64 -27.53
C VAL A 824 20.35 -54.32 -28.16
N GLY A 825 21.56 -54.29 -28.72
CA GLY A 825 22.05 -53.16 -29.53
C GLY A 825 21.95 -53.43 -31.03
N TYR A 826 22.08 -52.36 -31.81
CA TYR A 826 22.23 -52.48 -33.25
C TYR A 826 23.56 -53.18 -33.57
N ASN A 827 23.58 -54.06 -34.58
CA ASN A 827 24.77 -54.84 -34.98
C ASN A 827 25.46 -55.69 -33.89
N GLY A 828 24.84 -55.87 -32.71
CA GLY A 828 25.41 -56.63 -31.60
C GLY A 828 26.26 -55.82 -30.63
N ASP A 829 26.23 -54.49 -30.74
CA ASP A 829 26.88 -53.57 -29.79
C ASP A 829 26.17 -53.59 -28.42
N SER A 830 26.89 -53.24 -27.34
CA SER A 830 26.41 -53.36 -25.95
C SER A 830 25.87 -52.07 -25.33
N GLY A 831 25.75 -50.98 -26.09
CA GLY A 831 25.52 -49.63 -25.58
C GLY A 831 24.07 -49.12 -25.63
N SER A 832 23.02 -49.93 -25.78
CA SER A 832 21.67 -49.39 -26.00
C SER A 832 20.86 -49.16 -24.71
N ALA A 833 19.94 -48.19 -24.75
CA ALA A 833 19.03 -47.87 -23.63
C ALA A 833 17.59 -48.33 -23.90
N LEU A 834 16.98 -49.05 -22.96
CA LEU A 834 15.58 -49.45 -22.99
C LEU A 834 14.72 -48.46 -22.18
N PHE A 835 13.85 -47.72 -22.86
CA PHE A 835 12.84 -46.87 -22.22
C PHE A 835 11.47 -47.56 -22.23
N VAL A 836 10.88 -47.73 -21.04
CA VAL A 836 9.56 -48.36 -20.84
C VAL A 836 8.58 -47.33 -20.27
N TRP A 837 7.40 -47.21 -20.90
CA TRP A 837 6.37 -46.27 -20.46
C TRP A 837 5.02 -46.95 -20.17
N SER A 838 4.29 -46.37 -19.21
CA SER A 838 2.93 -46.79 -18.86
C SER A 838 1.84 -46.03 -19.65
N GLU A 839 0.60 -46.56 -19.62
CA GLU A 839 -0.55 -45.92 -20.27
C GLU A 839 -0.78 -44.51 -19.74
N GLY A 840 -0.99 -43.53 -20.63
CA GLY A 840 -1.13 -42.12 -20.25
C GLY A 840 -1.89 -41.25 -21.24
N SER A 841 -1.89 -39.95 -20.97
CA SER A 841 -2.49 -38.93 -21.83
C SER A 841 -1.81 -38.89 -23.20
N PRO A 842 -2.55 -38.77 -24.32
CA PRO A 842 -1.99 -38.82 -25.67
C PRO A 842 -1.02 -37.66 -25.96
N LEU A 843 -1.30 -36.46 -25.44
CA LEU A 843 -0.58 -35.22 -25.79
C LEU A 843 0.53 -34.85 -24.79
N THR A 844 0.84 -35.75 -23.85
CA THR A 844 1.81 -35.52 -22.79
C THR A 844 3.08 -36.30 -23.10
N GLY A 845 4.19 -35.59 -23.34
CA GLY A 845 5.47 -36.20 -23.70
C GLY A 845 5.97 -37.14 -22.61
N ARG A 846 6.37 -38.36 -22.98
CA ARG A 846 7.05 -39.33 -22.09
C ARG A 846 8.45 -39.55 -22.63
N GLY A 847 9.45 -39.76 -21.80
CA GLY A 847 10.79 -39.98 -22.33
C GLY A 847 11.89 -39.74 -21.33
N ILE A 848 13.04 -39.33 -21.86
CA ILE A 848 14.28 -39.17 -21.11
C ILE A 848 14.91 -37.82 -21.41
N PHE A 849 15.71 -37.31 -20.48
CA PHE A 849 16.48 -36.08 -20.64
C PHE A 849 17.91 -36.26 -20.12
N HIS A 850 18.84 -35.51 -20.70
CA HIS A 850 20.26 -35.59 -20.35
C HIS A 850 20.57 -34.70 -19.14
N GLY A 851 21.01 -35.32 -18.04
CA GLY A 851 21.29 -34.68 -16.76
C GLY A 851 20.85 -35.52 -15.56
N PRO A 852 21.25 -35.14 -14.34
CA PRO A 852 20.80 -35.83 -13.14
C PRO A 852 19.28 -35.70 -12.96
N GLU A 853 18.68 -36.65 -12.23
CA GLU A 853 17.28 -36.56 -11.85
C GLU A 853 16.98 -35.21 -11.18
N ALA A 854 15.91 -34.56 -11.61
CA ALA A 854 15.61 -33.20 -11.21
C ALA A 854 15.23 -33.14 -9.72
N ASN A 855 16.08 -32.49 -8.92
CA ASN A 855 15.76 -32.18 -7.53
C ASN A 855 14.55 -31.24 -7.46
N PRO A 856 13.73 -31.33 -6.39
CA PRO A 856 12.66 -30.38 -6.14
C PRO A 856 13.18 -28.94 -6.14
N LEU A 857 12.55 -28.09 -6.97
CA LEU A 857 13.00 -26.72 -7.16
C LEU A 857 12.74 -25.89 -5.89
N PRO A 858 13.74 -25.15 -5.39
CA PRO A 858 13.54 -24.26 -4.25
C PRO A 858 12.54 -23.16 -4.63
N VAL A 859 11.57 -22.91 -3.75
CA VAL A 859 10.61 -21.82 -3.89
C VAL A 859 10.50 -21.02 -2.58
N LEU A 860 10.29 -19.72 -2.69
CA LEU A 860 9.77 -18.90 -1.60
C LEU A 860 8.24 -18.95 -1.67
N ALA A 861 7.59 -19.16 -0.53
CA ALA A 861 6.15 -19.24 -0.46
C ALA A 861 5.57 -18.03 0.26
N SER A 862 4.45 -17.51 -0.25
CA SER A 862 3.73 -16.45 0.45
C SER A 862 3.11 -16.94 1.75
N SER A 863 3.06 -16.07 2.77
CA SER A 863 2.39 -16.37 4.04
C SER A 863 0.91 -16.75 3.84
N SER A 864 0.26 -16.16 2.82
CA SER A 864 -1.10 -16.52 2.41
C SER A 864 -1.21 -17.94 1.83
N PHE A 865 -0.23 -18.38 1.02
CA PHE A 865 -0.17 -19.73 0.47
C PHE A 865 0.00 -20.76 1.59
N LEU A 866 0.91 -20.53 2.54
CA LEU A 866 1.15 -21.43 3.68
C LEU A 866 -0.09 -21.55 4.57
N LYS A 867 -0.75 -20.43 4.90
CA LYS A 867 -1.97 -20.43 5.73
C LYS A 867 -3.14 -21.18 5.09
N LYS A 868 -3.35 -21.05 3.78
CA LYS A 868 -4.46 -21.70 3.07
C LYS A 868 -4.21 -23.17 2.77
N THR A 869 -3.00 -23.53 2.39
CA THR A 869 -2.64 -24.92 2.05
C THR A 869 -2.31 -25.75 3.29
N GLY A 870 -1.75 -25.14 4.34
CA GLY A 870 -1.22 -25.82 5.51
C GLY A 870 0.18 -26.42 5.31
N HIS A 871 0.84 -26.12 4.19
CA HIS A 871 2.23 -26.51 3.94
C HIS A 871 3.18 -25.78 4.90
N LYS A 872 4.36 -26.39 5.14
CA LYS A 872 5.40 -25.83 6.00
C LYS A 872 6.70 -25.61 5.24
N VAL A 873 7.52 -24.68 5.72
CA VAL A 873 8.89 -24.50 5.23
C VAL A 873 9.68 -25.80 5.37
N GLY A 874 10.44 -26.16 4.34
CA GLY A 874 11.18 -27.42 4.21
C GLY A 874 10.39 -28.55 3.55
N GLN A 875 9.09 -28.42 3.34
CA GLN A 875 8.27 -29.46 2.73
C GLN A 875 8.47 -29.53 1.20
N GLU A 876 8.52 -30.77 0.68
CA GLU A 876 8.56 -31.07 -0.75
C GLU A 876 7.21 -31.61 -1.24
N PHE A 877 6.77 -31.14 -2.40
CA PHE A 877 5.52 -31.57 -3.05
C PHE A 877 5.49 -31.14 -4.52
N GLN A 878 4.45 -31.54 -5.25
CA GLN A 878 4.29 -31.19 -6.66
C GLN A 878 3.28 -30.06 -6.83
N VAL A 879 3.60 -29.15 -7.75
CA VAL A 879 2.69 -28.09 -8.20
C VAL A 879 2.56 -28.12 -9.72
N SER A 880 1.48 -27.54 -10.23
CA SER A 880 1.34 -27.22 -11.65
C SER A 880 1.87 -25.81 -11.91
N VAL A 881 2.65 -25.62 -12.97
CA VAL A 881 3.09 -24.31 -13.50
C VAL A 881 2.79 -24.29 -14.99
N SER A 882 1.89 -23.40 -15.43
CA SER A 882 1.42 -23.36 -16.84
C SER A 882 0.91 -24.71 -17.37
N GLY A 883 0.39 -25.57 -16.48
CA GLY A 883 -0.09 -26.91 -16.81
C GLY A 883 0.95 -28.04 -16.66
N HIS A 884 2.22 -27.71 -16.41
CA HIS A 884 3.31 -28.68 -16.24
C HIS A 884 3.52 -29.04 -14.77
N ARG A 885 3.77 -30.33 -14.47
CA ARG A 885 4.01 -30.80 -13.09
C ARG A 885 5.45 -30.57 -12.68
N VAL A 886 5.66 -29.72 -11.68
CA VAL A 886 6.97 -29.35 -11.17
C VAL A 886 7.10 -29.77 -9.70
N PRO A 887 8.10 -30.59 -9.33
CA PRO A 887 8.43 -30.84 -7.93
C PRO A 887 9.10 -29.60 -7.34
N ILE A 888 8.64 -29.16 -6.18
CA ILE A 888 9.13 -27.97 -5.49
C ILE A 888 9.42 -28.26 -4.02
N ARG A 889 10.29 -27.45 -3.42
CA ARG A 889 10.60 -27.43 -1.99
C ARG A 889 10.49 -26.01 -1.46
N ILE A 890 9.72 -25.80 -0.40
CA ILE A 890 9.60 -24.48 0.22
C ILE A 890 10.85 -24.18 1.03
N VAL A 891 11.61 -23.15 0.64
CA VAL A 891 12.85 -22.75 1.34
C VAL A 891 12.59 -21.75 2.45
N ASN A 892 11.71 -20.77 2.20
CA ASN A 892 11.37 -19.76 3.20
C ASN A 892 9.98 -19.13 2.95
N GLU A 893 9.48 -18.40 3.94
CA GLU A 893 8.23 -17.64 3.92
C GLU A 893 8.49 -16.16 3.60
N ILE A 894 7.63 -15.56 2.79
CA ILE A 894 7.64 -14.12 2.47
C ILE A 894 6.23 -13.53 2.63
N ASP A 895 6.16 -12.31 3.17
CA ASP A 895 4.89 -11.62 3.40
C ASP A 895 4.49 -10.77 2.19
N TYR A 896 5.47 -10.04 1.62
CA TYR A 896 5.24 -9.08 0.54
C TYR A 896 6.25 -9.24 -0.59
N PHE A 897 5.77 -9.11 -1.83
CA PHE A 897 6.63 -9.06 -3.00
C PHE A 897 6.05 -8.07 -4.02
N PRO A 898 6.87 -7.15 -4.58
CA PRO A 898 6.37 -6.14 -5.51
C PRO A 898 5.54 -6.72 -6.65
N THR A 899 4.58 -5.95 -7.15
CA THR A 899 3.62 -6.32 -8.23
C THR A 899 2.55 -7.35 -7.84
N LEU A 900 2.57 -7.90 -6.61
CA LEU A 900 1.62 -8.92 -6.15
C LEU A 900 0.68 -8.41 -5.04
N ASP A 901 -0.58 -8.83 -5.12
CA ASP A 901 -1.56 -8.71 -4.03
C ASP A 901 -1.40 -9.90 -3.07
N THR A 902 -0.72 -9.67 -1.96
CA THR A 902 -0.29 -10.74 -1.05
C THR A 902 -1.29 -11.09 0.04
N ILE A 903 -2.36 -10.30 0.16
CA ILE A 903 -3.41 -10.49 1.17
C ILE A 903 -4.42 -11.52 0.67
N ASN A 904 -4.89 -11.35 -0.57
CA ASN A 904 -5.94 -12.20 -1.11
C ASN A 904 -5.39 -13.36 -1.95
N LYS A 905 -4.23 -13.16 -2.60
CA LYS A 905 -3.68 -14.12 -3.56
C LYS A 905 -2.49 -14.87 -2.97
N SER A 906 -2.43 -16.14 -3.34
CA SER A 906 -1.36 -17.06 -3.00
C SER A 906 -0.31 -17.01 -4.11
N TYR A 907 0.99 -17.01 -3.78
CA TYR A 907 2.05 -16.97 -4.79
C TYR A 907 3.30 -17.71 -4.34
N LEU A 908 4.08 -18.15 -5.32
CA LEU A 908 5.38 -18.79 -5.14
C LEU A 908 6.42 -18.05 -5.98
N ILE A 909 7.65 -17.92 -5.47
CA ILE A 909 8.77 -17.31 -6.18
C ILE A 909 9.87 -18.35 -6.36
N SER A 910 10.44 -18.40 -7.55
CA SER A 910 11.45 -19.38 -7.96
C SER A 910 12.52 -18.76 -8.86
N ASP A 911 13.58 -19.51 -9.11
CA ASP A 911 14.56 -19.17 -10.13
C ASP A 911 13.98 -19.36 -11.55
N LEU A 912 14.19 -18.36 -12.42
CA LEU A 912 13.70 -18.36 -13.79
C LEU A 912 14.28 -19.50 -14.63
N ASP A 913 15.61 -19.63 -14.64
CA ASP A 913 16.30 -20.58 -15.52
C ASP A 913 15.89 -22.02 -15.17
N SER A 914 15.78 -22.32 -13.88
CA SER A 914 15.33 -23.60 -13.34
C SER A 914 13.90 -23.95 -13.78
N ILE A 915 12.94 -23.04 -13.60
CA ILE A 915 11.54 -23.29 -13.99
C ILE A 915 11.39 -23.40 -15.50
N VAL A 916 12.01 -22.48 -16.26
CA VAL A 916 11.91 -22.48 -17.72
C VAL A 916 12.53 -23.74 -18.29
N ARG A 917 13.71 -24.16 -17.82
CA ARG A 917 14.33 -25.41 -18.28
C ARG A 917 13.49 -26.61 -17.95
N TYR A 918 13.05 -26.75 -16.71
CA TYR A 918 12.30 -27.92 -16.27
C TYR A 918 10.95 -28.05 -17.00
N THR A 919 10.18 -26.96 -17.09
CA THR A 919 8.86 -26.99 -17.76
C THR A 919 8.97 -27.25 -19.27
N ASN A 920 10.08 -26.83 -19.90
CA ASN A 920 10.32 -27.08 -21.32
C ASN A 920 10.95 -28.45 -21.63
N LEU A 921 11.23 -29.31 -20.65
CA LEU A 921 11.72 -30.66 -20.91
C LEU A 921 10.69 -31.55 -21.61
N GLU A 922 9.43 -31.41 -21.22
CA GLU A 922 8.33 -32.30 -21.62
C GLU A 922 7.55 -31.79 -22.83
N THR A 923 7.51 -30.48 -23.05
CA THR A 923 6.55 -29.88 -23.98
C THR A 923 6.82 -30.30 -25.43
N THR A 924 5.77 -30.58 -26.20
CA THR A 924 5.92 -31.01 -27.60
C THR A 924 5.65 -29.88 -28.60
N SER A 925 4.75 -28.93 -28.29
CA SER A 925 4.25 -27.96 -29.28
C SER A 925 4.37 -26.49 -28.88
N ALA A 926 4.48 -26.17 -27.59
CA ALA A 926 4.67 -24.82 -27.08
C ALA A 926 5.94 -24.75 -26.22
N GLU A 927 6.47 -23.56 -25.98
CA GLU A 927 7.51 -23.33 -24.99
C GLU A 927 6.96 -22.43 -23.88
N VAL A 928 7.40 -22.69 -22.65
CA VAL A 928 7.19 -21.76 -21.54
C VAL A 928 8.32 -20.73 -21.62
N LYS A 929 7.97 -19.47 -21.83
CA LYS A 929 8.92 -18.38 -22.03
C LYS A 929 8.61 -17.20 -21.10
N PRO A 930 9.61 -16.37 -20.73
CA PRO A 930 9.37 -15.14 -19.97
C PRO A 930 8.33 -14.27 -20.67
N ASN A 931 7.47 -13.63 -19.88
CA ASN A 931 6.38 -12.76 -20.36
C ASN A 931 6.45 -11.35 -19.74
N GLU A 932 7.43 -11.09 -18.89
CA GLU A 932 7.74 -9.79 -18.33
C GLU A 932 9.25 -9.50 -18.42
N LEU A 933 9.59 -8.20 -18.45
CA LEU A 933 10.96 -7.72 -18.28
C LEU A 933 10.97 -6.63 -17.22
N TRP A 934 11.92 -6.73 -16.29
CA TRP A 934 12.16 -5.74 -15.26
C TRP A 934 13.52 -5.11 -15.54
N MET A 935 13.60 -3.78 -15.51
CA MET A 935 14.85 -3.10 -15.81
C MET A 935 15.09 -1.88 -14.93
N SER A 936 16.37 -1.60 -14.69
CA SER A 936 16.84 -0.34 -14.13
C SER A 936 17.18 0.65 -15.24
N THR A 937 17.13 1.93 -14.92
CA THR A 937 17.49 2.97 -15.89
C THR A 937 18.13 4.16 -15.19
N THR A 938 19.18 4.69 -15.82
CA THR A 938 19.88 5.90 -15.38
C THR A 938 19.33 7.16 -16.05
N SER A 939 18.42 7.00 -17.01
CA SER A 939 17.84 8.11 -17.78
C SER A 939 16.89 8.96 -16.92
N SER A 940 16.91 10.28 -17.17
CA SER A 940 16.05 11.24 -16.49
C SER A 940 15.54 12.33 -17.44
N GLY A 941 14.44 13.00 -17.09
CA GLY A 941 13.87 14.07 -17.90
C GLY A 941 13.45 13.61 -19.31
N ALA A 942 13.89 14.36 -20.33
CA ALA A 942 13.52 14.11 -21.74
C ALA A 942 14.09 12.78 -22.28
N GLU A 943 15.30 12.40 -21.87
CA GLU A 943 15.92 11.13 -22.28
C GLU A 943 15.07 9.93 -21.85
N ARG A 944 14.52 9.97 -20.63
CA ARG A 944 13.62 8.94 -20.13
C ARG A 944 12.31 8.88 -20.92
N GLN A 945 11.75 10.04 -21.27
CA GLN A 945 10.51 10.09 -22.04
C GLN A 945 10.70 9.47 -23.44
N GLU A 946 11.82 9.72 -24.10
CA GLU A 946 12.13 9.07 -25.38
C GLU A 946 12.36 7.57 -25.20
N LEU A 947 13.06 7.14 -24.14
CA LEU A 947 13.20 5.71 -23.83
C LEU A 947 11.83 5.03 -23.65
N VAL A 948 10.93 5.62 -22.86
CA VAL A 948 9.58 5.06 -22.66
C VAL A 948 8.79 5.05 -23.97
N ARG A 949 8.93 6.09 -24.82
CA ARG A 949 8.30 6.15 -26.15
C ARG A 949 8.81 5.04 -27.07
N MET A 950 10.12 4.80 -27.10
CA MET A 950 10.73 3.69 -27.85
C MET A 950 10.25 2.33 -27.34
N LEU A 951 10.11 2.14 -26.03
CA LEU A 951 9.59 0.90 -25.44
C LEU A 951 8.10 0.67 -25.68
N GLN A 952 7.34 1.73 -25.96
CA GLN A 952 5.92 1.66 -26.34
C GLN A 952 5.73 1.42 -27.84
N ASP A 953 6.78 1.61 -28.65
CA ASP A 953 6.72 1.30 -30.07
C ASP A 953 6.55 -0.22 -30.26
N THR A 954 5.62 -0.58 -31.13
CA THR A 954 4.98 -1.90 -31.10
C THR A 954 5.82 -2.99 -31.77
N ASP A 955 6.78 -2.60 -32.61
CA ASP A 955 7.47 -3.48 -33.55
C ASP A 955 8.95 -3.78 -33.20
N GLU A 956 9.60 -3.03 -32.28
CA GLU A 956 11.01 -3.26 -31.92
C GLU A 956 11.29 -3.11 -30.41
N PRO A 957 12.18 -3.92 -29.81
CA PRO A 957 12.81 -5.15 -30.32
C PRO A 957 11.89 -6.37 -30.21
N PHE A 958 10.92 -6.32 -29.29
CA PHE A 958 9.84 -7.29 -29.15
C PHE A 958 8.54 -6.59 -28.80
N HIS A 959 7.42 -7.17 -29.23
CA HIS A 959 6.09 -6.63 -28.96
C HIS A 959 5.77 -6.71 -27.46
N ILE A 960 5.33 -5.59 -26.89
CA ILE A 960 5.00 -5.42 -25.48
C ILE A 960 3.55 -4.96 -25.37
N LEU A 961 2.76 -5.56 -24.48
CA LEU A 961 1.37 -5.14 -24.27
C LEU A 961 1.28 -3.87 -23.43
N ARG A 962 2.13 -3.73 -22.42
CA ARG A 962 2.09 -2.58 -21.50
C ARG A 962 3.45 -2.24 -20.93
N VAL A 963 3.77 -0.95 -20.94
CA VAL A 963 4.94 -0.38 -20.28
C VAL A 963 4.51 0.29 -18.97
N HIS A 964 5.13 -0.11 -17.86
CA HIS A 964 4.94 0.53 -16.56
C HIS A 964 6.21 1.27 -16.19
N ASP A 965 6.20 2.59 -16.33
CA ASP A 965 7.30 3.45 -15.90
C ASP A 965 7.06 3.94 -14.46
N ARG A 966 8.02 3.71 -13.56
CA ARG A 966 7.96 4.16 -12.17
C ARG A 966 7.83 5.68 -12.06
N VAL A 967 8.50 6.45 -12.92
CA VAL A 967 8.41 7.92 -12.86
C VAL A 967 7.04 8.39 -13.31
N GLN A 968 6.50 7.83 -14.39
CA GLN A 968 5.13 8.10 -14.83
C GLN A 968 4.08 7.65 -13.80
N VAL A 969 4.24 6.47 -13.18
CA VAL A 969 3.36 6.00 -12.10
C VAL A 969 3.51 6.89 -10.88
N LEU A 970 4.72 7.34 -10.53
CA LEU A 970 4.93 8.31 -9.46
C LEU A 970 4.34 9.67 -9.80
N SER A 971 4.32 10.15 -11.05
CA SER A 971 3.69 11.42 -11.41
C SER A 971 2.16 11.31 -11.49
N ALA A 972 1.64 10.18 -11.95
CA ALA A 972 0.21 9.89 -11.98
C ALA A 972 -0.35 9.54 -10.58
N SER A 973 0.49 8.93 -9.72
CA SER A 973 0.22 8.64 -8.32
C SER A 973 0.73 9.73 -7.39
N GLN A 974 1.46 10.75 -7.88
CA GLN A 974 1.74 12.01 -7.19
C GLN A 974 0.41 12.72 -7.12
N VAL A 975 -0.32 12.24 -6.13
CA VAL A 975 -1.43 12.78 -5.39
C VAL A 975 -2.33 13.63 -6.26
N ASP A 976 -3.52 13.10 -6.56
CA ASP A 976 -4.70 13.91 -6.82
C ASP A 976 -4.56 15.21 -6.02
N PRO A 977 -4.33 16.36 -6.68
CA PRO A 977 -3.95 17.59 -5.99
C PRO A 977 -4.93 17.93 -4.86
N LEU A 978 -6.18 17.48 -4.98
CA LEU A 978 -7.22 17.57 -3.98
C LEU A 978 -6.91 16.79 -2.69
N VAL A 979 -6.40 15.56 -2.80
CA VAL A 979 -6.03 14.73 -1.65
C VAL A 979 -4.80 15.34 -0.96
N GLN A 980 -3.76 15.71 -1.71
CA GLN A 980 -2.51 16.28 -1.14
C GLN A 980 -2.79 17.58 -0.43
N ALA A 981 -3.47 18.50 -1.12
CA ALA A 981 -3.82 19.78 -0.57
C ALA A 981 -4.78 19.62 0.59
N GLY A 982 -5.74 18.69 0.52
CA GLY A 982 -6.73 18.48 1.57
C GLY A 982 -6.14 18.14 2.93
N TRP A 983 -5.25 17.15 3.02
CA TRP A 983 -4.64 16.80 4.32
C TRP A 983 -3.48 17.75 4.69
N ARG A 984 -2.69 18.28 3.74
CA ARG A 984 -1.66 19.30 4.04
C ARG A 984 -2.30 20.58 4.59
N ALA A 985 -3.43 21.02 4.01
CA ALA A 985 -4.27 22.09 4.52
C ALA A 985 -4.64 21.85 5.98
N LEU A 986 -5.16 20.66 6.25
CA LEU A 986 -5.66 20.32 7.55
C LEU A 986 -4.55 20.22 8.58
N LEU A 987 -3.42 19.60 8.24
CA LEU A 987 -2.26 19.56 9.12
C LEU A 987 -1.77 20.97 9.41
N PHE A 988 -1.66 21.84 8.40
CA PHE A 988 -1.29 23.24 8.60
C PHE A 988 -2.26 23.96 9.53
N MET A 989 -3.58 23.81 9.31
CA MET A 989 -4.61 24.37 10.20
C MET A 989 -4.54 23.78 11.61
N ALA A 990 -4.30 22.48 11.73
CA ALA A 990 -4.12 21.79 13.01
C ALA A 990 -2.94 22.37 13.77
N PHE A 991 -1.77 22.47 13.13
CA PHE A 991 -0.57 23.04 13.72
C PHE A 991 -0.76 24.52 14.09
N GLY A 992 -1.37 25.31 13.20
CA GLY A 992 -1.67 26.71 13.47
C GLY A 992 -2.59 26.88 14.68
N ALA A 993 -3.70 26.13 14.72
CA ALA A 993 -4.61 26.14 15.86
C ALA A 993 -3.90 25.69 17.14
N VAL A 994 -3.11 24.60 17.08
CA VAL A 994 -2.35 24.06 18.21
C VAL A 994 -1.38 25.12 18.77
N LEU A 995 -0.65 25.78 17.88
CA LEU A 995 0.35 26.79 18.23
C LEU A 995 -0.29 28.04 18.83
N ILE A 996 -1.36 28.56 18.24
CA ILE A 996 -2.09 29.73 18.75
C ILE A 996 -2.64 29.42 20.15
N LEU A 997 -3.28 28.26 20.32
CA LEU A 997 -3.87 27.84 21.59
C LEU A 997 -2.81 27.63 22.68
N SER A 998 -1.66 27.05 22.31
CA SER A 998 -0.52 26.87 23.22
C SER A 998 0.04 28.21 23.70
N CYS A 999 0.19 29.16 22.78
CA CYS A 999 0.69 30.49 23.09
C CYS A 999 -0.26 31.22 24.05
N LEU A 1000 -1.56 31.26 23.71
CA LEU A 1000 -2.58 31.91 24.54
C LEU A 1000 -2.70 31.24 25.92
N GLY A 1001 -2.69 29.90 25.96
CA GLY A 1001 -2.81 29.12 27.18
C GLY A 1001 -1.67 29.35 28.15
N PHE A 1002 -0.46 29.28 27.63
CA PHE A 1002 0.72 29.48 28.44
C PHE A 1002 0.87 30.94 28.88
N LEU A 1003 0.47 31.93 28.05
CA LEU A 1003 0.42 33.34 28.44
C LEU A 1003 -0.54 33.57 29.61
N VAL A 1004 -1.78 33.08 29.50
CA VAL A 1004 -2.79 33.25 30.56
C VAL A 1004 -2.35 32.53 31.82
N HIS A 1005 -1.85 31.30 31.70
CA HIS A 1005 -1.34 30.58 32.86
C HIS A 1005 -0.14 31.28 33.51
N ALA A 1006 0.83 31.75 32.73
CA ALA A 1006 1.99 32.46 33.27
C ALA A 1006 1.56 33.73 34.01
N TYR A 1007 0.57 34.46 33.48
CA TYR A 1007 0.00 35.64 34.15
C TYR A 1007 -0.72 35.28 35.46
N VAL A 1008 -1.60 34.27 35.45
CA VAL A 1008 -2.35 33.82 36.63
C VAL A 1008 -1.39 33.29 37.70
N SER A 1009 -0.45 32.41 37.31
CA SER A 1009 0.53 31.82 38.22
C SER A 1009 1.44 32.87 38.86
N PHE A 1010 1.81 33.92 38.11
CA PHE A 1010 2.55 35.05 38.66
C PHE A 1010 1.73 35.81 39.71
N ARG A 1011 0.46 36.11 39.43
CA ARG A 1011 -0.44 36.83 40.34
C ARG A 1011 -0.66 36.07 41.65
N ASP A 1012 -0.93 34.78 41.57
CA ASP A 1012 -1.19 33.94 42.74
C ASP A 1012 0.05 33.80 43.65
N ARG A 1013 1.25 33.98 43.08
CA ARG A 1013 2.53 33.76 43.77
C ARG A 1013 3.29 35.03 44.08
N GLU A 1014 2.75 36.20 43.76
CA GLU A 1014 3.37 37.51 44.01
C GLU A 1014 3.74 37.68 45.50
N MET A 1015 2.81 37.35 46.40
CA MET A 1015 3.02 37.36 47.86
C MET A 1015 4.10 36.36 48.30
N GLN A 1016 4.14 35.16 47.72
CA GLN A 1016 5.12 34.13 48.05
C GLN A 1016 6.53 34.55 47.63
N PHE A 1017 6.68 35.16 46.45
CA PHE A 1017 7.97 35.70 46.00
C PHE A 1017 8.43 36.87 46.88
N GLY A 1018 7.51 37.72 47.32
CA GLY A 1018 7.79 38.77 48.31
C GLY A 1018 8.32 38.20 49.63
N LEU A 1019 7.66 37.17 50.17
CA LEU A 1019 8.04 36.53 51.44
C LEU A 1019 9.36 35.75 51.32
N MET A 1020 9.61 35.03 50.23
CA MET A 1020 10.90 34.38 50.01
C MET A 1020 12.04 35.41 49.95
N ARG A 1021 11.77 36.59 49.37
CA ARG A 1021 12.74 37.68 49.32
C ARG A 1021 12.98 38.33 50.69
N THR A 1022 11.99 38.38 51.59
CA THR A 1022 12.20 38.83 52.98
C THR A 1022 12.98 37.82 53.82
N ILE A 1023 12.80 36.52 53.55
CA ILE A 1023 13.55 35.43 54.21
C ILE A 1023 15.02 35.35 53.72
N GLY A 1024 15.37 36.10 52.66
CA GLY A 1024 16.75 36.27 52.20
C GLY A 1024 17.08 35.59 50.86
N PHE A 1025 16.09 35.11 50.11
CA PHE A 1025 16.32 34.58 48.76
C PHE A 1025 16.80 35.70 47.82
N SER A 1026 17.90 35.44 47.11
CA SER A 1026 18.40 36.33 46.08
C SER A 1026 17.51 36.30 44.84
N MET A 1027 17.54 37.39 44.06
CA MET A 1027 16.79 37.48 42.80
C MET A 1027 17.18 36.37 41.81
N ARG A 1028 18.45 35.95 41.80
CA ARG A 1028 18.92 34.84 40.95
C ARG A 1028 18.33 33.50 41.38
N GLN A 1029 18.17 33.26 42.69
CA GLN A 1029 17.54 32.04 43.21
C GLN A 1029 16.03 31.99 42.91
N LEU A 1030 15.33 33.12 43.00
CA LEU A 1030 13.90 33.21 42.62
C LEU A 1030 13.69 32.96 41.12
N VAL A 1031 14.54 33.54 40.28
CA VAL A 1031 14.51 33.30 38.82
C VAL A 1031 14.84 31.84 38.50
N MET A 1032 15.83 31.25 39.17
CA MET A 1032 16.17 29.83 39.00
C MET A 1032 15.01 28.92 39.38
N LEU A 1033 14.30 29.21 40.48
CA LEU A 1033 13.13 28.45 40.92
C LEU A 1033 12.04 28.43 39.83
N VAL A 1034 11.68 29.60 39.32
CA VAL A 1034 10.65 29.73 38.28
C VAL A 1034 11.08 29.07 36.98
N TRP A 1035 12.36 29.22 36.60
CA TRP A 1035 12.88 28.57 35.39
C TRP A 1035 12.84 27.04 35.49
N VAL A 1036 13.25 26.47 36.64
CA VAL A 1036 13.20 25.01 36.89
C VAL A 1036 11.75 24.50 36.83
N GLU A 1037 10.80 25.20 37.46
CA GLU A 1037 9.39 24.80 37.43
C GLU A 1037 8.82 24.78 36.01
N GLN A 1038 9.03 25.85 35.24
CA GLN A 1038 8.51 25.93 33.87
C GLN A 1038 9.22 24.93 32.94
N ALA A 1039 10.55 24.84 33.03
CA ALA A 1039 11.32 23.91 32.21
C ALA A 1039 10.90 22.46 32.46
N LEU A 1040 10.69 22.06 33.72
CA LEU A 1040 10.25 20.71 34.06
C LEU A 1040 8.85 20.40 33.50
N VAL A 1041 7.89 21.32 33.66
CA VAL A 1041 6.53 21.13 33.12
C VAL A 1041 6.55 21.02 31.59
N ILE A 1042 7.34 21.87 30.93
CA ILE A 1042 7.46 21.87 29.47
C ILE A 1042 8.11 20.58 28.97
N ILE A 1043 9.25 20.20 29.54
CA ILE A 1043 9.99 19.00 29.13
C ILE A 1043 9.15 17.75 29.35
N VAL A 1044 8.55 17.59 30.54
CA VAL A 1044 7.72 16.42 30.86
C VAL A 1044 6.47 16.40 29.98
N GLY A 1045 5.81 17.54 29.80
CA GLY A 1045 4.62 17.65 28.96
C GLY A 1045 4.89 17.33 27.49
N MET A 1046 5.95 17.88 26.92
CA MET A 1046 6.39 17.59 25.55
C MET A 1046 6.86 16.15 25.39
N ALA A 1047 7.59 15.58 26.34
CA ALA A 1047 8.06 14.19 26.24
C ALA A 1047 6.90 13.19 26.30
N MET A 1048 5.95 13.40 27.23
CA MET A 1048 4.74 12.57 27.34
C MET A 1048 3.81 12.75 26.15
N GLY A 1049 3.65 13.97 25.66
CA GLY A 1049 2.92 14.24 24.42
C GLY A 1049 3.59 13.59 23.22
N PHE A 1050 4.93 13.59 23.16
CA PHE A 1050 5.66 12.93 22.09
C PHE A 1050 5.41 11.44 22.03
N GLU A 1051 5.54 10.77 23.18
CA GLU A 1051 5.28 9.34 23.23
C GLU A 1051 3.81 9.04 22.92
N MET A 1052 2.87 9.83 23.44
CA MET A 1052 1.44 9.65 23.16
C MET A 1052 1.12 9.81 21.66
N GLY A 1053 1.60 10.87 21.02
CA GLY A 1053 1.36 11.14 19.61
C GLY A 1053 1.95 10.06 18.71
N ARG A 1054 3.17 9.62 19.01
CA ARG A 1054 3.85 8.53 18.30
C ARG A 1054 3.07 7.21 18.43
N ARG A 1055 2.61 6.88 19.64
CA ARG A 1055 1.80 5.68 19.91
C ARG A 1055 0.46 5.74 19.19
N LEU A 1056 -0.24 6.87 19.27
CA LEU A 1056 -1.49 7.09 18.58
C LEU A 1056 -1.31 6.91 17.06
N GLY A 1057 -0.25 7.48 16.49
CA GLY A 1057 0.10 7.30 15.08
C GLY A 1057 0.28 5.83 14.71
N SER A 1058 1.11 5.09 15.46
CA SER A 1058 1.34 3.66 15.20
C SER A 1058 0.08 2.79 15.30
N ILE A 1059 -0.85 3.15 16.19
CA ILE A 1059 -2.10 2.41 16.43
C ILE A 1059 -3.10 2.68 15.30
N ILE A 1060 -3.26 3.94 14.89
CA ILE A 1060 -4.34 4.33 13.97
C ILE A 1060 -3.98 4.10 12.50
N MET A 1061 -2.70 4.20 12.14
CA MET A 1061 -2.25 4.12 10.75
C MET A 1061 -2.67 2.86 9.98
N PRO A 1062 -2.53 1.63 10.54
CA PRO A 1062 -2.93 0.42 9.82
C PRO A 1062 -4.42 0.40 9.46
N PHE A 1063 -5.28 1.03 10.28
CA PHE A 1063 -6.72 1.11 10.00
C PHE A 1063 -7.07 2.13 8.93
N LEU A 1064 -6.14 3.03 8.61
CA LEU A 1064 -6.25 4.02 7.53
C LEU A 1064 -5.62 3.52 6.23
N SER A 1065 -4.93 2.38 6.23
CA SER A 1065 -4.30 1.80 5.04
C SER A 1065 -5.30 1.02 4.18
N HIS A 1066 -6.51 1.54 3.95
CA HIS A 1066 -7.46 0.96 3.00
C HIS A 1066 -7.67 1.93 1.85
N ASN A 1067 -7.57 1.41 0.63
CA ASN A 1067 -7.85 2.19 -0.56
C ASN A 1067 -9.36 2.42 -0.70
N ASP A 1068 -9.68 3.19 -1.73
CA ASP A 1068 -11.01 3.59 -2.14
C ASP A 1068 -11.96 2.41 -2.45
N ARG A 1069 -11.43 1.20 -2.63
CA ARG A 1069 -12.19 -0.04 -2.84
C ARG A 1069 -12.34 -0.88 -1.56
N GLY A 1070 -11.90 -0.37 -0.41
CA GLY A 1070 -11.92 -1.10 0.85
C GLY A 1070 -10.93 -2.26 0.89
N THR A 1071 -9.97 -2.31 -0.04
CA THR A 1071 -8.84 -3.26 0.01
C THR A 1071 -7.66 -2.60 0.69
N GLN A 1072 -6.88 -3.36 1.44
CA GLN A 1072 -5.73 -2.81 2.13
C GLN A 1072 -4.68 -2.31 1.12
N VAL A 1073 -4.10 -1.15 1.39
CA VAL A 1073 -3.04 -0.53 0.61
C VAL A 1073 -1.77 -1.37 0.75
N LEU A 1074 -1.15 -1.70 -0.39
CA LEU A 1074 0.11 -2.44 -0.46
C LEU A 1074 1.22 -1.54 -1.03
N PRO A 1075 2.38 -1.44 -0.37
CA PRO A 1075 2.74 -2.11 0.88
C PRO A 1075 2.07 -1.43 2.09
N PRO A 1076 1.93 -2.12 3.23
CA PRO A 1076 1.28 -1.56 4.41
C PRO A 1076 2.04 -0.33 4.95
N PHE A 1077 1.29 0.59 5.57
CA PHE A 1077 1.83 1.85 6.10
C PHE A 1077 2.92 1.60 7.16
N VAL A 1078 4.05 2.28 7.01
CA VAL A 1078 5.08 2.37 8.04
C VAL A 1078 5.08 3.78 8.61
N LEU A 1079 5.04 3.86 9.94
CA LEU A 1079 5.07 5.13 10.64
C LEU A 1079 6.36 5.90 10.29
N GLU A 1080 6.21 7.02 9.58
CA GLU A 1080 7.26 7.99 9.34
C GLU A 1080 6.91 9.32 9.98
N ILE A 1081 7.83 9.81 10.82
CA ILE A 1081 7.73 11.13 11.43
C ILE A 1081 8.51 12.10 10.55
N ASN A 1082 7.84 13.13 10.03
CA ASN A 1082 8.52 14.23 9.35
C ASN A 1082 9.29 15.07 10.38
N TRP A 1083 10.57 14.72 10.60
CA TRP A 1083 11.44 15.40 11.55
C TRP A 1083 11.66 16.88 11.24
N GLY A 1084 11.61 17.28 9.96
CA GLY A 1084 11.75 18.68 9.55
C GLY A 1084 10.57 19.53 10.06
N THR A 1085 9.35 19.11 9.76
CA THR A 1085 8.13 19.79 10.25
C THR A 1085 8.05 19.76 11.78
N LEU A 1086 8.43 18.63 12.39
CA LEU A 1086 8.44 18.50 13.85
C LEU A 1086 9.45 19.46 14.50
N ALA A 1087 10.67 19.56 13.96
CA ALA A 1087 11.70 20.46 14.47
C ALA A 1087 11.27 21.93 14.37
N ILE A 1088 10.62 22.33 13.28
CA ILE A 1088 10.09 23.70 13.12
C ILE A 1088 9.02 24.00 14.17
N THR A 1089 8.05 23.09 14.34
CA THR A 1089 6.94 23.29 15.29
C THR A 1089 7.43 23.31 16.75
N TYR A 1090 8.29 22.38 17.13
CA TYR A 1090 8.88 22.34 18.47
C TYR A 1090 9.80 23.54 18.71
N GLY A 1091 10.61 23.92 17.72
CA GLY A 1091 11.45 25.11 17.77
C GLY A 1091 10.65 26.38 18.01
N PHE A 1092 9.50 26.53 17.33
CA PHE A 1092 8.59 27.65 17.56
C PHE A 1092 7.96 27.60 18.95
N MET A 1093 7.47 26.44 19.40
CA MET A 1093 6.90 26.29 20.75
C MET A 1093 7.93 26.62 21.84
N ILE A 1094 9.16 26.10 21.73
CA ILE A 1094 10.26 26.40 22.65
C ILE A 1094 10.57 27.90 22.63
N SER A 1095 10.56 28.54 21.47
CA SER A 1095 10.79 29.99 21.33
C SER A 1095 9.71 30.80 22.05
N VAL A 1096 8.43 30.47 21.83
CA VAL A 1096 7.29 31.10 22.51
C VAL A 1096 7.37 30.90 24.02
N PHE A 1097 7.60 29.68 24.49
CA PHE A 1097 7.71 29.42 25.92
C PHE A 1097 8.89 30.15 26.56
N THR A 1098 10.03 30.21 25.86
CA THR A 1098 11.19 30.98 26.31
C THR A 1098 10.86 32.46 26.43
N LEU A 1099 10.15 33.04 25.45
CA LEU A 1099 9.73 34.45 25.47
C LEU A 1099 8.77 34.73 26.63
N ILE A 1100 7.82 33.84 26.90
CA ILE A 1100 6.87 33.98 28.02
C ILE A 1100 7.59 33.83 29.37
N ILE A 1101 8.53 32.89 29.50
CA ILE A 1101 9.36 32.73 30.69
C ILE A 1101 10.20 33.99 30.92
N ILE A 1102 10.81 34.56 29.88
CA ILE A 1102 11.56 35.83 29.95
C ILE A 1102 10.64 36.97 30.40
N GLY A 1103 9.43 37.07 29.84
CA GLY A 1103 8.43 38.05 30.25
C GLY A 1103 8.08 37.93 31.73
N MET A 1104 7.81 36.72 32.21
CA MET A 1104 7.53 36.46 33.64
C MET A 1104 8.72 36.83 34.53
N ILE A 1105 9.95 36.44 34.13
CA ILE A 1105 11.18 36.82 34.85
C ILE A 1105 11.33 38.35 34.92
N TRP A 1106 11.02 39.05 33.83
CA TRP A 1106 11.07 40.52 33.78
C TRP A 1106 10.05 41.15 34.76
N PHE A 1107 8.83 40.63 34.83
CA PHE A 1107 7.83 41.07 35.82
C PHE A 1107 8.28 40.81 37.26
N ILE A 1108 8.83 39.63 37.57
CA ILE A 1108 9.34 39.32 38.91
C ILE A 1108 10.47 40.29 39.31
N ARG A 1109 11.34 40.67 38.37
CA ARG A 1109 12.44 41.63 38.66
C ARG A 1109 11.94 43.01 39.03
N ARG A 1110 10.76 43.42 38.55
CA ARG A 1110 10.14 44.73 38.85
C ARG A 1110 9.32 44.76 40.14
N ILE A 1111 9.23 43.65 40.87
CA ILE A 1111 8.54 43.60 42.15
C ILE A 1111 9.23 44.50 43.19
N SER A 1112 8.47 45.42 43.79
CA SER A 1112 8.88 46.23 44.93
C SER A 1112 8.43 45.59 46.25
N LEU A 1113 9.39 45.27 47.11
CA LEU A 1113 9.17 44.67 48.45
C LEU A 1113 8.19 45.49 49.31
N GLN A 1114 8.28 46.82 49.21
CA GLN A 1114 7.48 47.76 50.01
C GLN A 1114 5.99 47.73 49.66
N ARG A 1115 5.64 47.40 48.41
CA ARG A 1115 4.24 47.36 47.95
C ARG A 1115 3.55 46.07 48.38
N ILE A 1116 4.28 44.95 48.37
CA ILE A 1116 3.75 43.62 48.70
C ILE A 1116 3.48 43.49 50.20
N LEU A 1117 4.38 43.99 51.06
CA LEU A 1117 4.20 43.90 52.51
C LEU A 1117 3.00 44.72 53.02
N ARG A 1118 2.63 45.80 52.33
CA ARG A 1118 1.42 46.59 52.65
C ARG A 1118 0.11 45.96 52.15
N LEU A 1119 0.17 45.07 51.15
CA LEU A 1119 -1.01 44.37 50.62
C LEU A 1119 -1.43 43.18 51.49
N GLY A 1120 -0.54 42.64 52.32
CA GLY A 1120 -0.85 41.55 53.25
C GLY A 1120 -1.55 41.99 54.55
N GLU A 1121 -1.72 43.30 54.77
CA GLU A 1121 -2.43 43.88 55.92
C GLU A 1121 -3.91 44.21 55.63
N LEU A 1122 -4.37 44.03 54.38
CA LEU A 1122 -5.76 44.20 53.91
C LEU A 1122 -6.40 42.83 53.67
#